data_AF-A0A7X7DY00-F1
#
_entry.id   AF-A0A7X7DY00-F1
#
_cell.length_a   1.000
_cell.length_b   1.000
_cell.length_c   1.000
_cell.angle_alpha   90.00
_cell.angle_beta   90.00
_cell.angle_gamma   90.00
#
_symmetry.space_group_name_H-M   'P 1'
#
loop_
_entity.id
_entity.type
_entity.pdbx_description
1 polymer ?
#
loop_
_entity_poly.entity_id
_entity_poly.type
_entity_poly.pdbx_seq_one_letter_code
_entity_poly.pdbx_strand_id
1 'polypeptide(L)'
;MDLYNLISEAGRYCIRFYKKNDNLLYKSDKKIPSCVVNGIKDYEDQILRILNRFEGHSVSLCPLSYNQQSMWFSYFLNPDSTSYNVAIPIHITDKLDITTTLSTIQAMVNRFDQLRTIFDLPGENYNIPVQLILDEVKTDIIIIDSYSADNSQTIDSLHAFYKKPFNINSAPSFRVLIQSNSSTDHYILFVFHHIIIDAFSVGIFLKNFEMFFLKQINPQNNCNSYSDFVFLQQEYIKNHGEKDLSFFKNNLSNGTYSIPVNNNNNTCSSNGATTYFNIEPPVIDGIRNLAKTLSVTPFSIYLAAFQLVQIYLSGIYTAPLGVVNHGRTAQNIGTFGNFINPLPLHSVRNKNFTIKDHIKSTFLELLDLQDHSMYPFSLLVEKLSPDRNGSSYSFFDELFNMNSMKQLGTGADFLYSTDGARKLTFCGLNASPVQLNQQEGQFRLTMELLEYADKITGILKFRTDCFNTDTISEIINRYQTFLLKIPESLALNIETFFNHDLLKQTKKSEIPQMRIVVASTFTSEPLNQTFKFWSSKLSIELQDLYAPYNQLFHQLNDPSSELLTNNGINVITIRIEDFCNYYYDQSFDHDLVTKNTDEFIELIERFYQIKKVKTIIIFCPISYGLRTRQDIVDFISTRENHVKSRLNLNSSVICITSVELLTFYNNQYDYEPASGIIGHVPYTEAFYTILGTIIVRTITGFQKPPCKLIIVDCDNTLWSGVAGEDTIENISIPPSMKFIQNFLKSKKDAGVLLGICSKNNEIDTLEIFKKHPEMILSINDFSFRRINWEIKSKNISDMLKEASLSTSGVFFIDDSPSECAEVMANCPGVTVIQLPSDINLREPFLKHFWPLDNSKVTNEDHQRHYLYMQERRRNRFKESTSSFSDFINGLNLSISIRKATFDNIARISRLSFRTNQFTLGITRYTEEQICTLMHNSDFFIVDVTDRFGSYGTVGVIQITVKNNEFSVDTFLLSCRALGRGVEHRMASFTGNHAEHLGFQNVSVSIAVTDKNVPLRSFFYDFATDYLNSKGESFLHFKIPSPVLKTVRFDPDRKISGEFTKQHSVQKQNSYIIDNSIYLEIATKYSDPKNLICSIYPNYCKQEFNIVQLQSAINLDDIKNIIGGIFSCTLDTGNVNHDDNFFDIGGKSILIPSLISQINKALHINLSILDIFQYPTIISLSEYICRKVTDTSGIQL
;
A
#
# COMPACT_ATOMS: atom_id res chain seq x y z
N MET A 1 30.05 -45.13 7.61
CA MET A 1 30.06 -43.65 7.75
C MET A 1 29.71 -43.09 6.38
N ASP A 2 28.85 -42.08 6.28
CA ASP A 2 28.63 -41.41 4.97
C ASP A 2 29.82 -40.48 4.64
N LEU A 3 29.91 -40.03 3.38
CA LEU A 3 31.01 -39.20 2.90
C LEU A 3 31.11 -37.85 3.67
N TYR A 4 29.97 -37.26 4.05
CA TYR A 4 29.95 -35.99 4.79
C TYR A 4 30.54 -36.14 6.19
N ASN A 5 30.14 -37.18 6.92
CA ASN A 5 30.71 -37.50 8.24
C ASN A 5 32.20 -37.83 8.13
N LEU A 6 32.63 -38.48 7.05
CA LEU A 6 34.06 -38.69 6.79
C LEU A 6 34.81 -37.38 6.59
N ILE A 7 34.28 -36.46 5.77
CA ILE A 7 34.89 -35.14 5.54
C ILE A 7 34.96 -34.33 6.84
N SER A 8 33.89 -34.38 7.65
CA SER A 8 33.87 -33.73 8.97
C SER A 8 34.96 -34.28 9.89
N GLU A 9 35.06 -35.62 10.02
CA GLU A 9 36.10 -36.24 10.84
C GLU A 9 37.52 -36.02 10.25
N ALA A 10 37.67 -36.02 8.93
CA ALA A 10 38.95 -35.74 8.28
C ALA A 10 39.46 -34.33 8.61
N GLY A 11 38.60 -33.31 8.55
CA GLY A 11 38.95 -31.96 8.97
C GLY A 11 39.23 -31.86 10.48
N ARG A 12 38.45 -32.55 11.33
CA ARG A 12 38.66 -32.59 12.80
C ARG A 12 40.03 -33.13 13.17
N TYR A 13 40.49 -34.15 12.46
CA TYR A 13 41.81 -34.74 12.61
C TYR A 13 42.87 -34.08 11.73
N CYS A 14 42.59 -32.95 11.06
CA CYS A 14 43.54 -32.23 10.22
C CYS A 14 44.23 -33.13 9.18
N ILE A 15 43.45 -34.01 8.54
CA ILE A 15 43.94 -34.95 7.53
C ILE A 15 44.14 -34.20 6.21
N ARG A 16 45.36 -34.31 5.67
CA ARG A 16 45.77 -33.80 4.36
C ARG A 16 45.90 -34.96 3.38
N PHE A 17 45.13 -34.93 2.31
CA PHE A 17 45.14 -35.94 1.24
C PHE A 17 46.02 -35.49 0.09
N TYR A 18 46.73 -36.41 -0.56
CA TYR A 18 47.52 -36.15 -1.76
C TYR A 18 47.61 -37.40 -2.63
N LYS A 19 47.65 -37.21 -3.95
CA LYS A 19 47.72 -38.28 -4.94
C LYS A 19 49.18 -38.51 -5.35
N LYS A 20 49.64 -39.77 -5.36
CA LYS A 20 50.96 -40.14 -5.90
C LYS A 20 50.87 -41.46 -6.66
N ASN A 21 51.16 -41.43 -7.97
CA ASN A 21 51.07 -42.61 -8.86
C ASN A 21 49.72 -43.33 -8.73
N ASP A 22 48.62 -42.59 -8.83
CA ASP A 22 47.23 -43.06 -8.65
C ASP A 22 46.85 -43.66 -7.28
N ASN A 23 47.77 -43.65 -6.29
CA ASN A 23 47.45 -44.05 -4.93
C ASN A 23 47.04 -42.86 -4.08
N LEU A 24 46.01 -43.05 -3.26
CA LEU A 24 45.60 -42.09 -2.23
C LEU A 24 46.55 -42.17 -1.04
N LEU A 25 47.19 -41.05 -0.73
CA LEU A 25 48.01 -40.89 0.46
C LEU A 25 47.41 -39.83 1.37
N TYR A 26 47.59 -39.99 2.68
CA TYR A 26 47.12 -39.02 3.65
C TYR A 26 48.11 -38.84 4.81
N LYS A 27 48.13 -37.63 5.40
CA LYS A 27 48.94 -37.28 6.57
C LYS A 27 48.09 -36.51 7.57
N SER A 28 48.32 -36.72 8.85
CA SER A 28 47.69 -35.96 9.94
C SER A 28 48.69 -35.71 11.06
N ASP A 29 48.56 -34.55 11.69
CA ASP A 29 49.32 -34.19 12.89
C ASP A 29 48.64 -34.72 14.18
N LYS A 30 47.45 -35.33 14.06
CA LYS A 30 46.66 -35.93 15.13
C LYS A 30 46.54 -37.45 14.93
N LYS A 31 46.30 -38.20 16.02
CA LYS A 31 46.06 -39.65 15.93
C LYS A 31 44.69 -39.93 15.31
N ILE A 32 44.66 -40.62 14.17
CA ILE A 32 43.44 -40.92 13.41
C ILE A 32 42.75 -42.18 13.97
N PRO A 33 41.43 -42.16 14.28
CA PRO A 33 40.66 -43.35 14.69
C PRO A 33 40.50 -44.39 13.57
N SER A 34 40.35 -45.66 13.93
CA SER A 34 40.18 -46.75 12.97
C SER A 34 38.93 -46.62 12.09
N CYS A 35 37.84 -46.04 12.62
CA CYS A 35 36.62 -45.78 11.84
C CYS A 35 36.85 -44.77 10.70
N VAL A 36 37.70 -43.76 10.92
CA VAL A 36 38.06 -42.75 9.91
C VAL A 36 38.96 -43.38 8.86
N VAL A 37 39.94 -44.21 9.26
CA VAL A 37 40.79 -44.95 8.31
C VAL A 37 39.96 -45.88 7.41
N ASN A 38 38.97 -46.58 7.96
CA ASN A 38 38.06 -47.41 7.17
C ASN A 38 37.21 -46.56 6.22
N GLY A 39 36.69 -45.42 6.68
CA GLY A 39 35.96 -44.49 5.82
C GLY A 39 36.82 -43.96 4.65
N ILE A 40 38.09 -43.61 4.88
CA ILE A 40 39.00 -43.19 3.79
C ILE A 40 39.12 -44.27 2.72
N LYS A 41 39.15 -45.55 3.11
CA LYS A 41 39.18 -46.69 2.16
C LYS A 41 37.84 -46.85 1.43
N ASP A 42 36.72 -46.73 2.14
CA ASP A 42 35.38 -46.89 1.56
C ASP A 42 35.09 -45.80 0.51
N TYR A 43 35.71 -44.63 0.62
CA TYR A 43 35.54 -43.49 -0.29
C TYR A 43 36.81 -43.09 -1.06
N GLU A 44 37.75 -44.04 -1.24
CA GLU A 44 39.05 -43.78 -1.88
C GLU A 44 38.90 -43.19 -3.30
N ASP A 45 38.03 -43.78 -4.12
CA ASP A 45 37.78 -43.34 -5.50
C ASP A 45 37.24 -41.90 -5.56
N GLN A 46 36.33 -41.55 -4.64
CA GLN A 46 35.74 -40.22 -4.56
C GLN A 46 36.80 -39.18 -4.17
N ILE A 47 37.64 -39.50 -3.18
CA ILE A 47 38.73 -38.61 -2.76
C ILE A 47 39.75 -38.45 -3.89
N LEU A 48 40.12 -39.53 -4.58
CA LEU A 48 41.02 -39.46 -5.74
C LEU A 48 40.48 -38.59 -6.88
N ARG A 49 39.16 -38.65 -7.17
CA ARG A 49 38.52 -37.77 -8.16
C ARG A 49 38.64 -36.29 -7.79
N ILE A 50 38.46 -35.94 -6.52
CA ILE A 50 38.67 -34.57 -6.04
C ILE A 50 40.12 -34.15 -6.25
N LEU A 51 41.07 -35.02 -5.89
CA LEU A 51 42.50 -34.75 -6.01
C LEU A 51 43.01 -34.68 -7.45
N ASN A 52 42.34 -35.29 -8.43
CA ASN A 52 42.73 -35.21 -9.84
C ASN A 52 42.73 -33.77 -10.38
N ARG A 53 41.96 -32.86 -9.76
CA ARG A 53 41.96 -31.42 -10.11
C ARG A 53 43.16 -30.66 -9.52
N PHE A 54 43.89 -31.27 -8.60
CA PHE A 54 44.95 -30.65 -7.81
C PHE A 54 46.21 -31.54 -7.79
N GLU A 55 46.61 -32.08 -8.95
CA GLU A 55 47.80 -32.91 -9.05
C GLU A 55 49.04 -32.20 -8.49
N GLY A 56 49.75 -32.87 -7.60
CA GLY A 56 50.96 -32.33 -6.95
C GLY A 56 50.72 -31.51 -5.67
N HIS A 57 49.46 -31.23 -5.31
CA HIS A 57 49.11 -30.50 -4.08
C HIS A 57 48.49 -31.42 -3.03
N SER A 58 48.74 -31.10 -1.75
CA SER A 58 47.99 -31.69 -0.64
C SER A 58 46.76 -30.85 -0.30
N VAL A 59 45.63 -31.52 -0.08
CA VAL A 59 44.32 -30.90 0.12
C VAL A 59 43.73 -31.36 1.44
N SER A 60 43.27 -30.41 2.26
CA SER A 60 42.46 -30.73 3.44
C SER A 60 40.98 -30.56 3.10
N LEU A 61 40.17 -31.56 3.43
CA LEU A 61 38.72 -31.57 3.23
C LEU A 61 38.04 -31.18 4.54
N CYS A 62 37.26 -30.10 4.52
CA CYS A 62 36.51 -29.61 5.67
C CYS A 62 35.05 -29.29 5.28
N PRO A 63 34.07 -29.44 6.18
CA PRO A 63 32.71 -28.94 5.92
C PRO A 63 32.68 -27.41 5.90
N LEU A 64 31.71 -26.81 5.19
CA LEU A 64 31.44 -25.37 5.26
C LEU A 64 30.73 -25.03 6.58
N SER A 65 30.99 -23.84 7.13
CA SER A 65 30.08 -23.27 8.13
C SER A 65 28.70 -23.00 7.52
N TYR A 66 27.66 -22.94 8.35
CA TYR A 66 26.30 -22.70 7.84
C TYR A 66 26.18 -21.36 7.09
N ASN A 67 26.94 -20.33 7.48
CA ASN A 67 26.95 -19.05 6.76
C ASN A 67 27.67 -19.17 5.41
N GLN A 68 28.81 -19.89 5.36
CA GLN A 68 29.49 -20.18 4.10
C GLN A 68 28.60 -20.97 3.13
N GLN A 69 27.81 -21.94 3.62
CA GLN A 69 26.86 -22.68 2.79
C GLN A 69 25.83 -21.74 2.14
N SER A 70 25.28 -20.80 2.93
CA SER A 70 24.33 -19.79 2.44
C SER A 70 24.95 -18.88 1.38
N MET A 71 26.17 -18.38 1.61
CA MET A 71 26.87 -17.54 0.64
C MET A 71 27.27 -18.31 -0.63
N TRP A 72 27.65 -19.58 -0.50
CA TRP A 72 27.96 -20.45 -1.64
C TRP A 72 26.70 -20.69 -2.49
N PHE A 73 25.54 -20.91 -1.86
CA PHE A 73 24.26 -21.02 -2.56
C PHE A 73 23.90 -19.70 -3.27
N SER A 74 24.07 -18.55 -2.62
CA SER A 74 23.87 -17.24 -3.26
C SER A 74 24.79 -17.02 -4.45
N TYR A 75 26.06 -17.44 -4.36
CA TYR A 75 27.00 -17.41 -5.47
C TYR A 75 26.55 -18.31 -6.63
N PHE A 76 26.09 -19.54 -6.35
CA PHE A 76 25.59 -20.45 -7.38
C PHE A 76 24.41 -19.88 -8.17
N LEU A 77 23.52 -19.12 -7.51
CA LEU A 77 22.39 -18.45 -8.16
C LEU A 77 22.79 -17.26 -9.02
N ASN A 78 23.89 -16.57 -8.70
CA ASN A 78 24.35 -15.38 -9.42
C ASN A 78 25.88 -15.25 -9.33
N PRO A 79 26.63 -16.05 -10.13
CA PRO A 79 28.09 -16.14 -10.01
C PRO A 79 28.81 -14.85 -10.44
N ASP A 80 28.16 -14.00 -11.23
CA ASP A 80 28.69 -12.71 -11.68
C ASP A 80 28.46 -11.58 -10.66
N SER A 81 27.75 -11.85 -9.57
CA SER A 81 27.47 -10.85 -8.54
C SER A 81 28.74 -10.40 -7.81
N THR A 82 28.93 -9.09 -7.71
CA THR A 82 30.03 -8.48 -6.94
C THR A 82 29.58 -7.96 -5.58
N SER A 83 28.31 -8.15 -5.20
CA SER A 83 27.75 -7.61 -3.96
C SER A 83 28.42 -8.20 -2.71
N TYR A 84 29.09 -9.35 -2.82
CA TYR A 84 29.87 -9.97 -1.74
C TYR A 84 31.38 -9.65 -1.83
N ASN A 85 31.82 -8.73 -2.67
CA ASN A 85 33.21 -8.30 -2.67
C ASN A 85 33.48 -7.34 -1.50
N VAL A 86 34.56 -7.60 -0.77
CA VAL A 86 35.10 -6.75 0.30
C VAL A 86 36.44 -6.18 -0.15
N ALA A 87 36.56 -4.87 -0.16
CA ALA A 87 37.76 -4.14 -0.59
C ALA A 87 38.39 -3.34 0.55
N ILE A 88 39.72 -3.32 0.57
CA ILE A 88 40.54 -2.48 1.44
C ILE A 88 41.44 -1.62 0.56
N PRO A 89 41.02 -0.40 0.21
CA PRO A 89 41.81 0.52 -0.62
C PRO A 89 42.71 1.41 0.26
N ILE A 90 44.00 1.45 -0.05
CA ILE A 90 45.01 2.18 0.72
C ILE A 90 45.80 3.06 -0.25
N HIS A 91 45.88 4.36 0.03
CA HIS A 91 46.75 5.30 -0.66
C HIS A 91 48.02 5.52 0.16
N ILE A 92 49.19 5.46 -0.48
CA ILE A 92 50.52 5.55 0.14
C ILE A 92 51.29 6.68 -0.55
N THR A 93 51.81 7.62 0.24
CA THR A 93 52.52 8.80 -0.25
C THR A 93 54.03 8.76 0.00
N ASP A 94 54.56 7.57 0.27
CA ASP A 94 56.00 7.29 0.45
C ASP A 94 56.47 6.26 -0.59
N LYS A 95 57.78 6.05 -0.69
CA LYS A 95 58.36 5.01 -1.54
C LYS A 95 57.96 3.61 -1.07
N LEU A 96 57.26 2.86 -1.92
CA LEU A 96 56.84 1.48 -1.62
C LEU A 96 57.88 0.45 -2.12
N ASP A 97 58.31 -0.46 -1.24
CA ASP A 97 59.11 -1.63 -1.65
C ASP A 97 58.17 -2.73 -2.17
N ILE A 98 58.05 -2.79 -3.50
CA ILE A 98 57.23 -3.78 -4.19
C ILE A 98 57.69 -5.22 -3.88
N THR A 99 58.99 -5.48 -3.74
CA THR A 99 59.50 -6.84 -3.50
C THR A 99 59.10 -7.33 -2.10
N THR A 100 59.27 -6.46 -1.10
CA THR A 100 58.83 -6.76 0.27
C THR A 100 57.30 -6.88 0.33
N THR A 101 56.56 -6.05 -0.41
CA THR A 101 55.09 -6.12 -0.50
C THR A 101 54.62 -7.47 -1.07
N LEU A 102 55.18 -7.91 -2.19
CA LEU A 102 54.82 -9.19 -2.83
C LEU A 102 55.13 -10.40 -1.95
N SER A 103 56.31 -10.42 -1.32
CA SER A 103 56.68 -11.49 -0.39
C SER A 103 55.80 -11.50 0.87
N THR A 104 55.37 -10.34 1.35
CA THR A 104 54.41 -10.21 2.45
C THR A 104 53.04 -10.77 2.07
N ILE A 105 52.51 -10.45 0.88
CA ILE A 105 51.24 -11.00 0.39
C ILE A 105 51.30 -12.53 0.33
N GLN A 106 52.38 -13.10 -0.21
CA GLN A 106 52.54 -14.56 -0.25
C GLN A 106 52.63 -15.17 1.15
N ALA A 107 53.32 -14.52 2.09
CA ALA A 107 53.38 -14.96 3.48
C ALA A 107 51.97 -14.95 4.13
N MET A 108 51.15 -13.95 3.83
CA MET A 108 49.76 -13.87 4.32
C MET A 108 48.90 -15.01 3.77
N VAL A 109 49.00 -15.33 2.48
CA VAL A 109 48.28 -16.44 1.84
C VAL A 109 48.69 -17.78 2.46
N ASN A 110 49.98 -17.97 2.70
CA ASN A 110 50.48 -19.18 3.37
C ASN A 110 50.05 -19.26 4.84
N ARG A 111 49.85 -18.10 5.50
CA ARG A 111 49.51 -18.01 6.92
C ARG A 111 48.05 -18.33 7.23
N PHE A 112 47.12 -17.94 6.35
CA PHE A 112 45.68 -18.04 6.57
C PHE A 112 45.04 -19.04 5.60
N ASP A 113 44.57 -20.16 6.14
CA ASP A 113 43.93 -21.24 5.37
C ASP A 113 42.84 -20.74 4.44
N GLN A 114 42.00 -19.81 4.91
CA GLN A 114 40.88 -19.26 4.15
C GLN A 114 41.30 -18.53 2.87
N LEU A 115 42.54 -18.03 2.77
CA LEU A 115 43.07 -17.42 1.53
C LEU A 115 43.45 -18.48 0.48
N ARG A 116 43.56 -19.75 0.89
CA ARG A 116 43.88 -20.92 0.05
C ARG A 116 42.69 -21.90 -0.05
N THR A 117 41.53 -21.51 0.45
CA THR A 117 40.32 -22.34 0.43
C THR A 117 39.57 -22.17 -0.88
N ILE A 118 39.11 -23.30 -1.42
CA ILE A 118 38.14 -23.41 -2.51
C ILE A 118 36.84 -23.99 -1.96
N PHE A 119 35.71 -23.61 -2.52
CA PHE A 119 34.40 -24.14 -2.18
C PHE A 119 33.85 -24.93 -3.36
N ASP A 120 33.53 -26.20 -3.20
CA ASP A 120 33.13 -27.04 -4.33
C ASP A 120 32.24 -28.23 -3.93
N LEU A 121 31.62 -28.89 -4.90
CA LEU A 121 30.91 -30.16 -4.74
C LEU A 121 31.86 -31.34 -4.99
N PRO A 122 31.92 -32.35 -4.11
CA PRO A 122 32.72 -33.55 -4.31
C PRO A 122 32.05 -34.52 -5.31
N GLY A 123 31.91 -34.10 -6.58
CA GLY A 123 31.47 -34.93 -7.72
C GLY A 123 29.97 -34.89 -8.06
N GLU A 124 29.61 -35.43 -9.24
CA GLU A 124 28.28 -35.31 -9.90
C GLU A 124 27.09 -35.91 -9.11
N ASN A 125 27.33 -36.78 -8.11
CA ASN A 125 26.27 -37.48 -7.37
C ASN A 125 26.10 -37.00 -5.92
N TYR A 126 26.82 -35.97 -5.47
CA TYR A 126 26.79 -35.52 -4.08
C TYR A 126 26.45 -34.03 -3.97
N ASN A 127 25.36 -33.73 -3.26
CA ASN A 127 24.77 -32.38 -3.17
C ASN A 127 25.30 -31.53 -2.00
N ILE A 128 26.46 -31.84 -1.41
CA ILE A 128 26.95 -31.13 -0.22
C ILE A 128 28.27 -30.41 -0.53
N PRO A 129 28.32 -29.07 -0.45
CA PRO A 129 29.54 -28.32 -0.69
C PRO A 129 30.58 -28.57 0.41
N VAL A 130 31.86 -28.54 0.05
CA VAL A 130 33.01 -28.76 0.93
C VAL A 130 34.05 -27.65 0.75
N GLN A 131 34.79 -27.38 1.82
CA GLN A 131 35.99 -26.55 1.81
C GLN A 131 37.18 -27.44 1.43
N LEU A 132 37.89 -27.05 0.38
CA LEU A 132 39.15 -27.64 -0.08
C LEU A 132 40.27 -26.66 0.26
N ILE A 133 41.05 -26.96 1.30
CA ILE A 133 42.15 -26.11 1.74
C ILE A 133 43.43 -26.61 1.08
N LEU A 134 43.98 -25.82 0.15
CA LEU A 134 45.21 -26.13 -0.56
C LEU A 134 46.45 -25.79 0.29
N ASP A 135 47.53 -26.53 0.08
CA ASP A 135 48.82 -26.31 0.76
C ASP A 135 49.63 -25.13 0.23
N GLU A 136 49.50 -24.80 -1.04
CA GLU A 136 50.10 -23.62 -1.65
C GLU A 136 49.23 -23.09 -2.77
N VAL A 137 49.08 -21.77 -2.84
CA VAL A 137 48.32 -21.07 -3.88
C VAL A 137 49.11 -19.82 -4.29
N LYS A 138 49.19 -19.58 -5.60
CA LYS A 138 49.69 -18.31 -6.13
C LYS A 138 48.56 -17.30 -6.16
N THR A 139 48.82 -16.11 -5.63
CA THR A 139 47.83 -15.02 -5.61
C THR A 139 47.85 -14.25 -6.92
N ASP A 140 46.67 -13.91 -7.42
CA ASP A 140 46.52 -12.98 -8.55
C ASP A 140 46.85 -11.56 -8.08
N ILE A 141 48.05 -11.11 -8.42
CA ILE A 141 48.54 -9.75 -8.13
C ILE A 141 48.72 -9.01 -9.44
N ILE A 142 47.94 -7.95 -9.65
CA ILE A 142 48.09 -7.05 -10.79
C ILE A 142 48.90 -5.84 -10.37
N ILE A 143 49.96 -5.54 -11.11
CA ILE A 143 50.78 -4.33 -10.92
C ILE A 143 50.57 -3.43 -12.13
N ILE A 144 50.18 -2.18 -11.88
CA ILE A 144 49.96 -1.16 -12.91
C ILE A 144 50.89 0.02 -12.66
N ASP A 145 51.82 0.27 -13.59
CA ASP A 145 52.66 1.46 -13.58
C ASP A 145 52.06 2.54 -14.48
N SER A 146 51.19 3.38 -13.90
CA SER A 146 50.48 4.47 -14.58
C SER A 146 51.13 5.81 -14.26
N TYR A 147 52.40 5.97 -14.61
CA TYR A 147 53.12 7.23 -14.40
C TYR A 147 52.35 8.39 -15.05
N SER A 148 51.99 9.40 -14.25
CA SER A 148 51.17 10.59 -14.62
C SER A 148 49.65 10.41 -14.78
N ALA A 149 49.06 9.30 -14.31
CA ALA A 149 47.59 9.22 -14.19
C ALA A 149 47.05 10.27 -13.21
N ASP A 150 45.91 10.87 -13.56
CA ASP A 150 45.18 11.73 -12.62
C ASP A 150 44.46 10.91 -11.54
N ASN A 151 44.01 11.58 -10.47
CA ASN A 151 43.32 10.92 -9.37
C ASN A 151 42.02 10.23 -9.83
N SER A 152 41.27 10.80 -10.78
CA SER A 152 40.03 10.20 -11.30
C SER A 152 40.26 8.87 -12.00
N GLN A 153 41.23 8.80 -12.91
CA GLN A 153 41.61 7.58 -13.64
C GLN A 153 42.08 6.48 -12.69
N THR A 154 42.77 6.86 -11.62
CA THR A 154 43.18 5.94 -10.56
C THR A 154 41.96 5.35 -9.86
N ILE A 155 41.04 6.19 -9.40
CA ILE A 155 39.82 5.75 -8.70
C ILE A 155 38.93 4.87 -9.59
N ASP A 156 38.77 5.22 -10.87
CA ASP A 156 38.03 4.40 -11.84
C ASP A 156 38.67 3.01 -12.02
N SER A 157 40.00 2.94 -12.04
CA SER A 157 40.75 1.67 -12.12
C SER A 157 40.54 0.81 -10.86
N LEU A 158 40.54 1.42 -9.68
CA LEU A 158 40.23 0.74 -8.42
C LEU A 158 38.78 0.20 -8.42
N HIS A 159 37.81 1.01 -8.85
CA HIS A 159 36.40 0.60 -8.97
C HIS A 159 36.21 -0.55 -9.97
N ALA A 160 36.86 -0.48 -11.14
CA ALA A 160 36.80 -1.53 -12.15
C ALA A 160 37.42 -2.84 -11.63
N PHE A 161 38.52 -2.77 -10.88
CA PHE A 161 39.13 -3.95 -10.26
C PHE A 161 38.27 -4.54 -9.15
N TYR A 162 37.61 -3.70 -8.35
CA TYR A 162 36.64 -4.12 -7.34
C TYR A 162 35.45 -4.86 -7.95
N LYS A 163 34.90 -4.36 -9.08
CA LYS A 163 33.72 -4.92 -9.77
C LYS A 163 33.98 -6.18 -10.62
N LYS A 164 35.15 -6.80 -10.55
CA LYS A 164 35.34 -8.12 -11.18
C LYS A 164 34.72 -9.22 -10.29
N PRO A 165 33.93 -10.17 -10.82
CA PRO A 165 33.42 -11.29 -10.03
C PRO A 165 34.56 -12.19 -9.53
N PHE A 166 34.30 -12.97 -8.47
CA PHE A 166 35.20 -14.04 -8.04
C PHE A 166 34.65 -15.38 -8.50
N ASN A 167 35.53 -16.30 -8.90
CA ASN A 167 35.17 -17.70 -9.00
C ASN A 167 35.61 -18.42 -7.72
N ILE A 168 34.68 -18.63 -6.78
CA ILE A 168 34.98 -19.25 -5.47
C ILE A 168 35.26 -20.76 -5.57
N ASN A 169 34.98 -21.37 -6.73
CA ASN A 169 35.32 -22.76 -7.05
C ASN A 169 36.77 -22.90 -7.57
N SER A 170 37.52 -21.78 -7.62
CA SER A 170 38.96 -21.73 -7.90
C SER A 170 39.66 -20.85 -6.87
N ALA A 171 40.82 -21.27 -6.37
CA ALA A 171 41.61 -20.43 -5.48
C ALA A 171 42.48 -19.45 -6.28
N PRO A 172 42.79 -18.27 -5.73
CA PRO A 172 42.34 -17.76 -4.43
C PRO A 172 41.07 -16.88 -4.54
N SER A 173 40.21 -16.93 -3.51
CA SER A 173 39.10 -15.96 -3.31
C SER A 173 39.60 -14.59 -2.80
N PHE A 174 40.80 -14.21 -3.23
CA PHE A 174 41.56 -13.04 -2.82
C PHE A 174 42.46 -12.58 -3.98
N ARG A 175 42.46 -11.28 -4.26
CA ARG A 175 43.30 -10.67 -5.31
C ARG A 175 43.78 -9.30 -4.89
N VAL A 176 44.88 -8.85 -5.48
CA VAL A 176 45.50 -7.56 -5.14
C VAL A 176 45.79 -6.75 -6.38
N LEU A 177 45.52 -5.45 -6.32
CA LEU A 177 45.98 -4.46 -7.27
C LEU A 177 46.98 -3.53 -6.58
N ILE A 178 48.15 -3.35 -7.20
CA ILE A 178 49.14 -2.34 -6.81
C ILE A 178 49.29 -1.39 -8.00
N GLN A 179 48.90 -0.14 -7.83
CA GLN A 179 49.04 0.90 -8.85
C GLN A 179 50.05 1.95 -8.39
N SER A 180 51.02 2.27 -9.24
CA SER A 180 52.03 3.30 -9.00
C SER A 180 51.85 4.45 -9.98
N ASN A 181 51.57 5.66 -9.47
CA ASN A 181 51.43 6.87 -10.28
C ASN A 181 52.72 7.70 -10.31
N SER A 182 53.60 7.52 -9.31
CA SER A 182 54.95 8.07 -9.25
C SER A 182 55.88 7.20 -8.38
N SER A 183 57.09 7.65 -8.07
CA SER A 183 58.03 6.95 -7.19
C SER A 183 57.65 6.99 -5.69
N THR A 184 56.68 7.81 -5.31
CA THR A 184 56.19 7.96 -3.93
C THR A 184 54.66 7.99 -3.87
N ASP A 185 53.95 7.70 -4.96
CA ASP A 185 52.49 7.77 -5.01
C ASP A 185 51.95 6.42 -5.47
N HIS A 186 51.43 5.65 -4.52
CA HIS A 186 51.01 4.26 -4.72
C HIS A 186 49.64 3.98 -4.13
N TYR A 187 48.88 3.13 -4.79
CA TYR A 187 47.59 2.63 -4.33
C TYR A 187 47.65 1.11 -4.23
N ILE A 188 47.25 0.57 -3.07
CA ILE A 188 47.11 -0.87 -2.87
C ILE A 188 45.64 -1.16 -2.60
N LEU A 189 45.06 -2.08 -3.38
CA LEU A 189 43.69 -2.52 -3.22
C LEU A 189 43.68 -4.03 -2.99
N PHE A 190 43.36 -4.43 -1.76
CA PHE A 190 43.10 -5.82 -1.41
C PHE A 190 41.62 -6.10 -1.63
N VAL A 191 41.27 -7.14 -2.39
CA VAL A 191 39.87 -7.54 -2.62
C VAL A 191 39.69 -9.00 -2.25
N PHE A 192 38.64 -9.28 -1.48
CA PHE A 192 38.28 -10.60 -1.00
C PHE A 192 36.82 -10.90 -1.34
N HIS A 193 36.47 -12.17 -1.47
CA HIS A 193 35.06 -12.59 -1.40
C HIS A 193 34.63 -12.70 0.07
N HIS A 194 33.43 -12.22 0.44
CA HIS A 194 32.93 -12.19 1.82
C HIS A 194 32.83 -13.59 2.46
N ILE A 195 32.76 -14.66 1.66
CA ILE A 195 32.74 -16.05 2.16
C ILE A 195 33.98 -16.42 3.00
N ILE A 196 35.11 -15.73 2.82
CA ILE A 196 36.38 -15.99 3.53
C ILE A 196 36.77 -14.92 4.55
N ILE A 197 36.05 -13.80 4.63
CA ILE A 197 36.44 -12.64 5.47
C ILE A 197 35.21 -11.93 6.04
N ASP A 198 35.36 -11.34 7.23
CA ASP A 198 34.42 -10.36 7.79
C ASP A 198 35.15 -9.07 8.23
N ALA A 199 34.41 -8.06 8.68
CA ALA A 199 34.99 -6.78 9.11
C ALA A 199 36.03 -6.93 10.23
N PHE A 200 35.84 -7.87 11.15
CA PHE A 200 36.79 -8.13 12.23
C PHE A 200 38.08 -8.76 11.70
N SER A 201 37.97 -9.67 10.73
CA SER A 201 39.11 -10.27 10.02
C SER A 201 39.91 -9.28 9.20
N VAL A 202 39.34 -8.15 8.77
CA VAL A 202 40.11 -7.08 8.14
C VAL A 202 41.13 -6.46 9.10
N GLY A 203 40.75 -6.21 10.36
CA GLY A 203 41.68 -5.74 11.38
C GLY A 203 42.80 -6.76 11.67
N ILE A 204 42.45 -8.05 11.71
CA ILE A 204 43.42 -9.16 11.86
C ILE A 204 44.38 -9.20 10.65
N PHE A 205 43.84 -9.06 9.45
CA PHE A 205 44.61 -9.05 8.20
C PHE A 205 45.63 -7.93 8.18
N LEU A 206 45.20 -6.68 8.38
CA LEU A 206 46.09 -5.51 8.33
C LEU A 206 47.18 -5.56 9.40
N LYS A 207 46.84 -5.98 10.62
CA LYS A 207 47.82 -6.16 11.70
C LYS A 207 48.88 -7.19 11.33
N ASN A 208 48.48 -8.36 10.81
CA ASN A 208 49.44 -9.39 10.42
C ASN A 208 50.26 -8.95 9.20
N PHE A 209 49.64 -8.26 8.24
CA PHE A 209 50.32 -7.71 7.07
C PHE A 209 51.46 -6.79 7.50
N GLU A 210 51.20 -5.84 8.39
CA GLU A 210 52.21 -4.93 8.95
C GLU A 210 53.34 -5.70 9.65
N MET A 211 53.00 -6.70 10.47
CA MET A 211 54.01 -7.48 11.19
C MET A 211 54.90 -8.31 10.26
N PHE A 212 54.35 -8.86 9.17
CA PHE A 212 55.14 -9.55 8.15
C PHE A 212 55.99 -8.59 7.34
N PHE A 213 55.43 -7.44 6.94
CA PHE A 213 56.14 -6.41 6.18
C PHE A 213 57.35 -5.87 6.96
N LEU A 214 57.17 -5.62 8.26
CA LEU A 214 58.22 -5.15 9.16
C LEU A 214 59.15 -6.29 9.66
N LYS A 215 58.92 -7.54 9.24
CA LYS A 215 59.67 -8.74 9.65
C LYS A 215 59.71 -8.96 11.18
N GLN A 216 58.61 -8.62 11.87
CA GLN A 216 58.49 -8.66 13.33
C GLN A 216 57.91 -9.97 13.88
N ILE A 217 57.37 -10.86 13.03
CA ILE A 217 56.91 -12.20 13.42
C ILE A 217 57.60 -13.27 12.58
N ASN A 218 57.88 -14.43 13.20
CA ASN A 218 58.21 -15.67 12.50
C ASN A 218 56.92 -16.40 12.05
N PRO A 219 56.77 -16.82 10.77
CA PRO A 219 55.50 -17.30 10.20
C PRO A 219 54.82 -18.51 10.88
N GLN A 220 55.49 -19.17 11.83
CA GLN A 220 55.15 -20.50 12.37
C GLN A 220 54.29 -20.52 13.65
N ASN A 221 53.82 -19.38 14.16
CA ASN A 221 52.91 -19.42 15.33
C ASN A 221 51.54 -19.97 14.93
N ASN A 222 51.18 -21.17 15.42
CA ASN A 222 49.87 -21.78 15.21
C ASN A 222 48.75 -20.84 15.70
N CYS A 223 47.92 -20.33 14.78
CA CYS A 223 46.59 -19.83 15.12
C CYS A 223 45.56 -20.90 14.80
N ASN A 224 44.48 -20.93 15.59
CA ASN A 224 43.32 -21.78 15.33
C ASN A 224 42.81 -21.55 13.90
N SER A 225 42.58 -22.63 13.16
CA SER A 225 42.06 -22.58 11.79
C SER A 225 40.57 -22.21 11.82
N TYR A 226 40.06 -21.61 10.75
CA TYR A 226 38.62 -21.40 10.63
C TYR A 226 37.85 -22.74 10.64
N SER A 227 38.48 -23.82 10.18
CA SER A 227 37.91 -25.17 10.25
C SER A 227 37.61 -25.59 11.70
N ASP A 228 38.44 -25.22 12.68
CA ASP A 228 38.17 -25.48 14.10
C ASP A 228 36.87 -24.82 14.56
N PHE A 229 36.57 -23.61 14.08
CA PHE A 229 35.30 -22.93 14.35
C PHE A 229 34.10 -23.67 13.74
N VAL A 230 34.22 -24.21 12.54
CA VAL A 230 33.13 -24.98 11.91
C VAL A 230 32.74 -26.17 12.80
N PHE A 231 33.72 -26.86 13.38
CA PHE A 231 33.44 -27.97 14.30
C PHE A 231 32.81 -27.51 15.60
N LEU A 232 33.31 -26.43 16.21
CA LEU A 232 32.71 -25.85 17.41
C LEU A 232 31.25 -25.42 17.17
N GLN A 233 30.96 -24.86 15.99
CA GLN A 233 29.59 -24.49 15.60
C GLN A 233 28.71 -25.74 15.44
N GLN A 234 29.19 -26.80 14.80
CA GLN A 234 28.44 -28.04 14.65
C GLN A 234 28.16 -28.71 16.01
N GLU A 235 29.14 -28.74 16.91
CA GLU A 235 28.98 -29.28 18.27
C GLU A 235 27.99 -28.44 19.09
N TYR A 236 28.07 -27.11 18.99
CA TYR A 236 27.10 -26.22 19.63
C TYR A 236 25.68 -26.50 19.15
N ILE A 237 25.47 -26.62 17.83
CA ILE A 237 24.14 -26.89 17.26
C ILE A 237 23.62 -28.26 17.67
N LYS A 238 24.49 -29.27 17.78
CA LYS A 238 24.10 -30.58 18.28
C LYS A 238 23.64 -30.54 19.74
N ASN A 239 24.28 -29.73 20.58
CA ASN A 239 24.03 -29.70 22.02
C ASN A 239 22.94 -28.69 22.43
N HIS A 240 22.79 -27.59 21.70
CA HIS A 240 21.93 -26.45 22.05
C HIS A 240 20.91 -26.08 20.96
N GLY A 241 21.05 -26.62 19.75
CA GLY A 241 20.28 -26.16 18.60
C GLY A 241 18.77 -26.32 18.71
N GLU A 242 18.26 -27.37 19.38
CA GLU A 242 16.81 -27.52 19.60
C GLU A 242 16.24 -26.44 20.53
N LYS A 243 16.99 -26.06 21.57
CA LYS A 243 16.62 -25.00 22.51
C LYS A 243 16.54 -23.66 21.77
N ASP A 244 17.56 -23.34 20.99
CA ASP A 244 17.65 -22.08 20.25
C ASP A 244 16.60 -22.02 19.13
N LEU A 245 16.40 -23.10 18.39
CA LEU A 245 15.34 -23.19 17.37
C LEU A 245 13.96 -22.98 17.99
N SER A 246 13.71 -23.54 19.17
CA SER A 246 12.45 -23.35 19.90
C SER A 246 12.25 -21.89 20.33
N PHE A 247 13.32 -21.23 20.80
CA PHE A 247 13.29 -19.80 21.11
C PHE A 247 12.88 -18.97 19.89
N PHE A 248 13.54 -19.17 18.75
CA PHE A 248 13.20 -18.43 17.53
C PHE A 248 11.80 -18.76 17.01
N LYS A 249 11.38 -20.03 17.05
CA LYS A 249 10.03 -20.43 16.63
C LYS A 249 8.93 -19.75 17.46
N ASN A 250 9.18 -19.51 18.74
CA ASN A 250 8.21 -18.84 19.63
C ASN A 250 8.21 -17.32 19.47
N ASN A 251 9.35 -16.73 19.08
CA ASN A 251 9.53 -15.27 19.02
C ASN A 251 9.36 -14.68 17.61
N LEU A 252 9.38 -15.50 16.56
CA LEU A 252 9.17 -15.08 15.18
C LEU A 252 7.71 -15.35 14.79
N SER A 253 6.97 -14.30 14.42
CA SER A 253 5.59 -14.40 13.92
C SER A 253 5.56 -14.50 12.39
N ASN A 254 4.44 -14.97 11.81
CA ASN A 254 4.28 -15.23 10.37
C ASN A 254 4.19 -13.95 9.49
N GLY A 255 4.53 -12.76 10.00
CA GLY A 255 4.46 -11.50 9.26
C GLY A 255 5.81 -10.85 9.02
N THR A 256 6.14 -10.57 7.75
CA THR A 256 7.28 -9.71 7.37
C THR A 256 6.77 -8.28 7.15
N TYR A 257 7.08 -7.38 8.09
CA TYR A 257 6.77 -5.95 7.96
C TYR A 257 8.05 -5.19 7.61
N SER A 258 8.02 -4.30 6.64
CA SER A 258 9.22 -3.59 6.22
C SER A 258 8.91 -2.15 5.80
N ILE A 259 9.94 -1.32 5.66
CA ILE A 259 9.79 0.09 5.25
C ILE A 259 9.12 0.16 3.85
N PRO A 260 8.18 1.07 3.57
CA PRO A 260 7.60 1.15 2.23
C PRO A 260 8.64 1.44 1.14
N VAL A 261 8.58 0.72 0.01
CA VAL A 261 9.45 0.93 -1.16
C VAL A 261 8.82 1.90 -2.17
N ASN A 262 9.65 2.63 -2.91
CA ASN A 262 9.18 3.63 -3.89
C ASN A 262 8.67 2.99 -5.18
N ASN A 263 9.28 1.88 -5.63
CA ASN A 263 8.94 1.19 -6.86
C ASN A 263 8.70 -0.30 -6.57
N ASN A 264 7.54 -0.82 -6.99
CA ASN A 264 7.23 -2.26 -6.91
C ASN A 264 7.73 -3.01 -8.16
N ASN A 265 8.94 -2.72 -8.62
CA ASN A 265 9.55 -3.53 -9.67
C ASN A 265 10.01 -4.85 -9.04
N ASN A 266 9.41 -5.97 -9.46
CA ASN A 266 9.77 -7.33 -9.00
C ASN A 266 11.14 -7.82 -9.53
N THR A 267 11.97 -6.95 -10.11
CA THR A 267 13.34 -7.25 -10.52
C THR A 267 14.26 -7.09 -9.32
N CYS A 268 14.89 -8.17 -8.84
CA CYS A 268 15.97 -8.06 -7.86
C CYS A 268 17.22 -7.53 -8.56
N SER A 269 17.42 -6.21 -8.53
CA SER A 269 18.69 -5.61 -8.93
C SER A 269 19.71 -5.73 -7.80
N SER A 270 20.96 -6.09 -8.13
CA SER A 270 22.09 -5.94 -7.22
C SER A 270 22.66 -4.50 -7.22
N ASN A 271 22.04 -3.58 -7.97
CA ASN A 271 22.44 -2.18 -7.94
C ASN A 271 21.99 -1.55 -6.64
N GLY A 272 22.94 -1.01 -5.90
CA GLY A 272 22.66 -0.23 -4.71
C GLY A 272 23.44 1.08 -4.72
N ALA A 273 23.18 1.87 -3.70
CA ALA A 273 23.88 3.10 -3.41
C ALA A 273 24.14 3.21 -1.91
N THR A 274 25.12 4.03 -1.57
CA THR A 274 25.52 4.31 -0.19
C THR A 274 25.34 5.79 0.11
N THR A 275 24.76 6.12 1.26
CA THR A 275 24.66 7.50 1.77
C THR A 275 25.22 7.57 3.18
N TYR A 276 25.95 8.65 3.47
CA TYR A 276 26.59 8.87 4.76
C TYR A 276 25.90 10.01 5.51
N PHE A 277 25.84 9.91 6.83
CA PHE A 277 25.40 10.98 7.72
C PHE A 277 26.22 10.96 9.01
N ASN A 278 26.25 12.06 9.75
CA ASN A 278 26.91 12.11 11.04
C ASN A 278 25.89 12.32 12.16
N ILE A 279 26.17 11.76 13.33
CA ILE A 279 25.45 12.06 14.56
C ILE A 279 26.27 13.09 15.32
N GLU A 280 25.65 14.24 15.60
CA GLU A 280 26.33 15.36 16.24
C GLU A 280 26.78 15.01 17.68
N PRO A 281 27.97 15.48 18.13
CA PRO A 281 28.50 15.17 19.46
C PRO A 281 27.51 15.39 20.64
N PRO A 282 26.71 16.48 20.69
CA PRO A 282 25.73 16.68 21.75
C PRO A 282 24.67 15.55 21.85
N VAL A 283 24.29 14.96 20.71
CA VAL A 283 23.34 13.84 20.65
C VAL A 283 24.01 12.57 21.17
N ILE A 284 25.26 12.34 20.80
CA ILE A 284 26.04 11.19 21.27
C ILE A 284 26.17 11.23 22.81
N ASP A 285 26.54 12.38 23.36
CA ASP A 285 26.69 12.54 24.81
C ASP A 285 25.33 12.44 25.53
N GLY A 286 24.27 13.01 24.95
CA GLY A 286 22.91 12.86 25.44
C GLY A 286 22.47 11.39 25.52
N ILE A 287 22.73 10.60 24.48
CA ILE A 287 22.42 9.17 24.42
C ILE A 287 23.29 8.37 25.40
N ARG A 288 24.59 8.65 25.51
CA ARG A 288 25.48 7.99 26.48
C ARG A 288 25.03 8.24 27.92
N ASN A 289 24.60 9.46 28.23
CA ASN A 289 24.04 9.79 29.55
C ASN A 289 22.70 9.10 29.78
N LEU A 290 21.81 9.12 28.78
CA LEU A 290 20.53 8.45 28.86
C LEU A 290 20.67 6.94 29.07
N ALA A 291 21.60 6.30 28.36
CA ALA A 291 21.93 4.89 28.51
C ALA A 291 22.31 4.55 29.95
N LYS A 292 23.16 5.37 30.59
CA LYS A 292 23.51 5.23 32.01
C LYS A 292 22.29 5.41 32.91
N THR A 293 21.48 6.44 32.69
CA THR A 293 20.28 6.72 33.50
C THR A 293 19.25 5.60 33.43
N LEU A 294 19.04 5.02 32.25
CA LEU A 294 18.09 3.93 32.05
C LEU A 294 18.67 2.53 32.34
N SER A 295 19.98 2.45 32.61
CA SER A 295 20.73 1.18 32.77
C SER A 295 20.61 0.27 31.55
N VAL A 296 20.75 0.85 30.36
CA VAL A 296 20.75 0.16 29.05
C VAL A 296 22.03 0.50 28.27
N THR A 297 22.24 -0.09 27.09
CA THR A 297 23.41 0.22 26.24
C THR A 297 23.10 1.32 25.23
N PRO A 298 24.08 2.15 24.81
CA PRO A 298 23.89 3.09 23.70
C PRO A 298 23.37 2.41 22.43
N PHE A 299 23.89 1.21 22.12
CA PHE A 299 23.43 0.37 21.02
C PHE A 299 21.91 0.15 21.03
N SER A 300 21.33 -0.20 22.18
CA SER A 300 19.89 -0.42 22.30
C SER A 300 19.06 0.84 22.01
N ILE A 301 19.59 2.04 22.33
CA ILE A 301 18.90 3.31 22.06
C ILE A 301 18.96 3.65 20.57
N TYR A 302 20.11 3.45 19.92
CA TYR A 302 20.26 3.65 18.48
C TYR A 302 19.35 2.68 17.69
N LEU A 303 19.32 1.40 18.09
CA LEU A 303 18.43 0.42 17.50
C LEU A 303 16.96 0.77 17.72
N ALA A 304 16.57 1.17 18.94
CA ALA A 304 15.21 1.61 19.25
C ALA A 304 14.79 2.82 18.41
N ALA A 305 15.68 3.79 18.19
CA ALA A 305 15.40 4.92 17.30
C ALA A 305 15.15 4.47 15.85
N PHE A 306 15.89 3.47 15.36
CA PHE A 306 15.67 2.93 14.01
C PHE A 306 14.38 2.11 13.92
N GLN A 307 14.02 1.36 14.96
CA GLN A 307 12.72 0.69 15.09
C GLN A 307 11.57 1.70 15.04
N LEU A 308 11.70 2.85 15.71
CA LEU A 308 10.71 3.93 15.64
C LEU A 308 10.57 4.49 14.22
N VAL A 309 11.66 4.60 13.45
CA VAL A 309 11.59 5.01 12.03
C VAL A 309 10.82 3.98 11.22
N GLN A 310 11.10 2.68 11.39
CA GLN A 310 10.37 1.61 10.68
C GLN A 310 8.88 1.62 11.07
N ILE A 311 8.54 1.76 12.35
CA ILE A 311 7.16 1.85 12.84
C ILE A 311 6.47 3.09 12.26
N TYR A 312 7.14 4.24 12.26
CA TYR A 312 6.60 5.50 11.74
C TYR A 312 6.29 5.41 10.25
N LEU A 313 7.22 4.89 9.45
CA LEU A 313 7.08 4.82 7.99
C LEU A 313 6.14 3.70 7.53
N SER A 314 6.12 2.55 8.23
CA SER A 314 5.21 1.45 7.90
C SER A 314 3.79 1.64 8.42
N GLY A 315 3.60 2.46 9.46
CA GLY A 315 2.33 2.59 10.19
C GLY A 315 1.99 1.38 11.05
N ILE A 316 2.88 0.38 11.13
CA ILE A 316 2.69 -0.87 11.86
C ILE A 316 3.58 -0.86 13.10
N TYR A 317 3.02 -1.16 14.26
CA TYR A 317 3.73 -1.17 15.54
C TYR A 317 4.57 -2.45 15.74
N THR A 318 5.11 -3.00 14.66
CA THR A 318 5.99 -4.16 14.67
C THR A 318 7.19 -3.84 13.80
N ALA A 319 8.38 -4.05 14.34
CA ALA A 319 9.65 -3.71 13.73
C ALA A 319 10.55 -4.95 13.64
N PRO A 320 10.42 -5.79 12.59
CA PRO A 320 11.36 -6.88 12.37
C PRO A 320 12.64 -6.33 11.74
N LEU A 321 13.76 -6.52 12.42
CA LEU A 321 15.08 -6.07 11.98
C LEU A 321 16.09 -7.20 12.11
N GLY A 322 17.05 -7.25 11.21
CA GLY A 322 18.23 -8.10 11.37
C GLY A 322 19.28 -7.36 12.18
N VAL A 323 19.75 -7.96 13.27
CA VAL A 323 20.85 -7.41 14.08
C VAL A 323 22.08 -8.26 13.86
N VAL A 324 23.19 -7.61 13.52
CA VAL A 324 24.44 -8.32 13.23
C VAL A 324 25.16 -8.70 14.52
N ASN A 325 25.39 -10.00 14.72
CA ASN A 325 26.34 -10.52 15.70
C ASN A 325 27.68 -10.85 15.04
N HIS A 326 28.79 -10.62 15.75
CA HIS A 326 30.13 -10.92 15.25
C HIS A 326 30.48 -12.42 15.28
N GLY A 327 29.67 -13.25 15.96
CA GLY A 327 29.80 -14.72 15.97
C GLY A 327 31.12 -15.27 16.51
N ARG A 328 31.88 -14.45 17.23
CA ARG A 328 33.20 -14.80 17.79
C ARG A 328 33.10 -15.01 19.29
N THR A 329 33.84 -15.98 19.78
CA THR A 329 34.05 -16.26 21.20
C THR A 329 35.51 -15.95 21.57
N ALA A 330 35.85 -16.01 22.86
CA ALA A 330 37.23 -15.84 23.31
C ALA A 330 38.21 -16.84 22.65
N GLN A 331 37.73 -18.01 22.20
CA GLN A 331 38.56 -19.05 21.59
C GLN A 331 38.94 -18.77 20.12
N ASN A 332 38.16 -17.95 19.40
CA ASN A 332 38.33 -17.72 17.96
C ASN A 332 38.45 -16.22 17.59
N ILE A 333 38.58 -15.34 18.58
CA ILE A 333 38.68 -13.89 18.36
C ILE A 333 39.88 -13.49 17.48
N GLY A 334 40.96 -14.30 17.46
CA GLY A 334 42.14 -14.07 16.62
C GLY A 334 42.15 -14.82 15.28
N THR A 335 41.07 -15.54 14.93
CA THR A 335 41.01 -16.38 13.73
C THR A 335 40.53 -15.58 12.52
N PHE A 336 41.20 -15.74 11.37
CA PHE A 336 40.77 -15.14 10.12
C PHE A 336 39.68 -16.00 9.45
N GLY A 337 38.57 -15.37 9.03
CA GLY A 337 37.43 -16.06 8.41
C GLY A 337 36.15 -15.24 8.52
N ASN A 338 35.04 -15.79 8.02
CA ASN A 338 33.72 -15.15 8.10
C ASN A 338 32.90 -15.71 9.28
N PHE A 339 32.71 -14.90 10.32
CA PHE A 339 31.97 -15.27 11.53
C PHE A 339 30.64 -14.51 11.68
N ILE A 340 30.32 -13.61 10.76
CA ILE A 340 29.13 -12.76 10.88
C ILE A 340 27.86 -13.61 10.93
N ASN A 341 26.95 -13.28 11.83
CA ASN A 341 25.66 -13.96 11.96
C ASN A 341 24.55 -12.92 12.12
N PRO A 342 23.76 -12.62 11.07
CA PRO A 342 22.64 -11.71 11.17
C PRO A 342 21.45 -12.40 11.84
N LEU A 343 20.97 -11.87 12.96
CA LEU A 343 19.91 -12.52 13.75
C LEU A 343 18.61 -11.73 13.68
N PRO A 344 17.45 -12.39 13.52
CA PRO A 344 16.19 -11.69 13.47
C PRO A 344 15.76 -11.22 14.87
N LEU A 345 15.46 -9.93 14.97
CA LEU A 345 14.86 -9.29 16.13
C LEU A 345 13.46 -8.82 15.74
N HIS A 346 12.43 -9.51 16.25
CA HIS A 346 11.03 -9.21 15.93
C HIS A 346 10.38 -8.43 17.07
N SER A 347 10.42 -7.09 16.98
CA SER A 347 9.97 -6.21 18.05
C SER A 347 8.52 -5.77 17.86
N VAL A 348 7.58 -6.37 18.61
CA VAL A 348 6.16 -5.95 18.64
C VAL A 348 5.96 -4.89 19.73
N ARG A 349 5.25 -3.83 19.42
CA ARG A 349 4.96 -2.70 20.31
C ARG A 349 3.46 -2.40 20.35
N ASN A 350 3.03 -1.70 21.39
CA ASN A 350 1.69 -1.11 21.47
C ASN A 350 1.83 0.42 21.33
N LYS A 351 0.84 1.07 20.72
CA LYS A 351 0.74 2.54 20.62
C LYS A 351 0.97 3.27 21.94
N ASN A 352 0.54 2.66 23.03
CA ASN A 352 0.61 3.21 24.38
C ASN A 352 1.96 3.02 25.09
N PHE A 353 2.92 2.30 24.50
CA PHE A 353 4.26 2.18 25.09
C PHE A 353 4.88 3.56 25.21
N THR A 354 5.45 3.87 26.37
CA THR A 354 6.28 5.07 26.48
C THR A 354 7.59 4.88 25.72
N ILE A 355 8.25 5.96 25.32
CA ILE A 355 9.59 5.89 24.70
C ILE A 355 10.58 5.19 25.64
N LYS A 356 10.45 5.42 26.95
CA LYS A 356 11.22 4.70 27.97
C LYS A 356 10.96 3.20 27.95
N ASP A 357 9.70 2.78 27.88
CA ASP A 357 9.33 1.36 27.84
C ASP A 357 9.83 0.71 26.56
N HIS A 358 9.68 1.40 25.42
CA HIS A 358 10.20 0.93 24.14
C HIS A 358 11.71 0.65 24.19
N ILE A 359 12.52 1.60 24.69
CA ILE A 359 13.98 1.43 24.83
C ILE A 359 14.32 0.26 25.76
N LYS A 360 13.62 0.16 26.90
CA LYS A 360 13.85 -0.93 27.86
C LYS A 360 13.48 -2.28 27.28
N SER A 361 12.36 -2.40 26.57
CA SER A 361 11.95 -3.61 25.88
C SER A 361 12.97 -3.99 24.81
N THR A 362 13.43 -3.04 23.99
CA THR A 362 14.47 -3.31 22.98
C THR A 362 15.77 -3.79 23.64
N PHE A 363 16.16 -3.24 24.79
CA PHE A 363 17.31 -3.72 25.54
C PHE A 363 17.13 -5.15 26.07
N LEU A 364 15.96 -5.48 26.64
CA LEU A 364 15.66 -6.84 27.12
C LEU A 364 15.64 -7.86 25.98
N GLU A 365 15.02 -7.52 24.84
CA GLU A 365 15.00 -8.39 23.66
C GLU A 365 16.41 -8.67 23.13
N LEU A 366 17.31 -7.69 23.18
CA LEU A 366 18.72 -7.88 22.82
C LEU A 366 19.47 -8.79 23.80
N LEU A 367 19.17 -8.71 25.09
CA LEU A 367 19.74 -9.61 26.09
C LEU A 367 19.27 -11.05 25.87
N ASP A 368 17.98 -11.25 25.63
CA ASP A 368 17.41 -12.57 25.32
C ASP A 368 18.01 -13.12 24.02
N LEU A 369 18.17 -12.29 22.99
CA LEU A 369 18.77 -12.69 21.72
C LEU A 369 20.25 -13.11 21.87
N GLN A 370 20.99 -12.50 22.81
CA GLN A 370 22.41 -12.78 23.03
C GLN A 370 22.67 -14.25 23.40
N ASP A 371 21.79 -14.84 24.23
CA ASP A 371 21.91 -16.23 24.69
C ASP A 371 21.71 -17.26 23.57
N HIS A 372 21.09 -16.83 22.46
CA HIS A 372 20.78 -17.65 21.28
C HIS A 372 21.60 -17.25 20.04
N SER A 373 22.58 -16.35 20.22
CA SER A 373 23.24 -15.64 19.13
C SER A 373 24.22 -16.45 18.28
N MET A 374 24.54 -17.68 18.74
CA MET A 374 25.39 -18.63 18.04
C MET A 374 24.60 -19.53 17.07
N TYR A 375 23.27 -19.50 17.10
CA TYR A 375 22.44 -20.23 16.16
C TYR A 375 22.52 -19.59 14.75
N PRO A 376 22.94 -20.34 13.70
CA PRO A 376 23.11 -19.77 12.37
C PRO A 376 21.78 -19.34 11.75
N PHE A 377 21.75 -18.13 11.21
CA PHE A 377 20.60 -17.61 10.47
C PHE A 377 20.18 -18.48 9.28
N SER A 378 21.16 -18.96 8.52
CA SER A 378 20.89 -19.80 7.35
C SER A 378 20.21 -21.11 7.71
N LEU A 379 20.61 -21.72 8.83
CA LEU A 379 19.95 -22.91 9.36
C LEU A 379 18.55 -22.59 9.89
N LEU A 380 18.36 -21.41 10.50
CA LEU A 380 17.06 -20.96 10.97
C LEU A 380 16.06 -20.82 9.81
N VAL A 381 16.48 -20.20 8.71
CA VAL A 381 15.68 -20.07 7.48
C VAL A 381 15.36 -21.44 6.89
N GLU A 382 16.34 -22.35 6.82
CA GLU A 382 16.12 -23.72 6.33
C GLU A 382 15.06 -24.47 7.15
N LYS A 383 15.09 -24.36 8.48
CA LYS A 383 14.22 -25.13 9.39
C LYS A 383 12.81 -24.57 9.52
N LEU A 384 12.64 -23.26 9.44
CA LEU A 384 11.36 -22.60 9.69
C LEU A 384 10.63 -22.19 8.40
N SER A 385 11.29 -22.25 7.24
CA SER A 385 10.75 -21.77 5.96
C SER A 385 10.98 -22.77 4.80
N PRO A 386 10.38 -23.99 4.86
CA PRO A 386 10.61 -25.04 3.86
C PRO A 386 9.95 -24.77 2.49
N ASP A 387 8.87 -23.97 2.43
CA ASP A 387 8.23 -23.55 1.19
C ASP A 387 8.88 -22.27 0.67
N ARG A 388 9.90 -22.39 -0.18
CA ARG A 388 10.52 -21.25 -0.89
C ARG A 388 9.65 -20.78 -2.07
N ASN A 389 8.36 -20.60 -1.82
CA ASN A 389 7.44 -19.87 -2.69
C ASN A 389 7.80 -18.38 -2.58
N GLY A 390 8.17 -17.75 -3.69
CA GLY A 390 8.72 -16.40 -3.69
C GLY A 390 7.77 -15.36 -3.08
N SER A 391 8.13 -14.85 -1.89
CA SER A 391 8.25 -13.42 -1.57
C SER A 391 8.36 -13.09 -0.08
N SER A 392 8.21 -14.03 0.86
CA SER A 392 8.31 -13.68 2.29
C SER A 392 8.54 -14.87 3.22
N TYR A 393 9.80 -15.26 3.40
CA TYR A 393 10.28 -15.68 4.71
C TYR A 393 11.70 -15.18 4.97
N SER A 394 12.01 -13.96 4.52
CA SER A 394 13.11 -13.21 5.14
C SER A 394 12.57 -12.69 6.45
N PHE A 395 13.12 -13.14 7.58
CA PHE A 395 12.67 -12.68 8.89
C PHE A 395 12.82 -11.15 9.09
N PHE A 396 13.55 -10.47 8.20
CA PHE A 396 13.72 -9.02 8.11
C PHE A 396 14.18 -8.62 6.70
N ASP A 397 13.82 -7.42 6.23
CA ASP A 397 14.36 -6.83 4.99
C ASP A 397 15.43 -5.75 5.28
N GLU A 398 15.39 -5.21 6.51
CA GLU A 398 16.31 -4.20 7.01
C GLU A 398 17.32 -4.80 7.99
N LEU A 399 18.59 -4.44 7.81
CA LEU A 399 19.69 -4.82 8.69
C LEU A 399 20.18 -3.61 9.49
N PHE A 400 20.44 -3.79 10.78
CA PHE A 400 21.07 -2.82 11.65
C PHE A 400 22.39 -3.38 12.22
N ASN A 401 23.45 -2.60 12.08
CA ASN A 401 24.79 -2.95 12.55
C ASN A 401 25.44 -1.75 13.24
N MET A 402 26.27 -2.00 14.25
CA MET A 402 27.09 -0.97 14.88
C MET A 402 28.47 -1.53 15.17
N ASN A 403 29.49 -0.84 14.66
CA ASN A 403 30.90 -1.16 14.86
C ASN A 403 31.59 -0.03 15.61
N SER A 404 32.69 -0.36 16.29
CA SER A 404 33.54 0.64 16.96
C SER A 404 35.00 0.54 16.52
N MET A 405 35.69 1.69 16.52
CA MET A 405 37.14 1.74 16.28
C MET A 405 37.94 0.84 17.25
N LYS A 406 37.48 0.72 18.51
CA LYS A 406 38.12 -0.14 19.51
C LYS A 406 38.11 -1.61 19.10
N GLN A 407 37.06 -2.03 18.39
CA GLN A 407 36.86 -3.42 17.97
C GLN A 407 37.62 -3.73 16.68
N LEU A 408 37.58 -2.82 15.71
CA LEU A 408 38.12 -3.04 14.35
C LEU A 408 39.57 -2.54 14.16
N GLY A 409 40.08 -1.73 15.08
CA GLY A 409 41.41 -1.11 14.97
C GLY A 409 41.54 -0.23 13.72
N THR A 410 42.73 -0.21 13.13
CA THR A 410 43.02 0.52 11.88
C THR A 410 42.21 0.00 10.68
N GLY A 411 41.62 -1.20 10.77
CA GLY A 411 40.74 -1.73 9.73
C GLY A 411 39.48 -0.90 9.51
N ALA A 412 38.93 -0.27 10.55
CA ALA A 412 37.78 0.60 10.38
C ALA A 412 38.10 1.87 9.57
N ASP A 413 39.31 2.42 9.72
CA ASP A 413 39.72 3.60 8.96
C ASP A 413 39.83 3.28 7.45
N PHE A 414 40.29 2.10 7.06
CA PHE A 414 40.40 1.73 5.64
C PHE A 414 39.11 1.17 5.03
N LEU A 415 38.19 0.61 5.83
CA LEU A 415 36.92 0.06 5.33
C LEU A 415 35.82 1.11 5.18
N TYR A 416 35.78 2.10 6.07
CA TYR A 416 34.60 2.95 6.28
C TYR A 416 34.88 4.45 6.24
N SER A 417 36.14 4.88 6.03
CA SER A 417 36.45 6.33 6.05
C SER A 417 35.81 7.07 4.88
N THR A 418 35.20 8.21 5.22
CA THR A 418 34.71 9.23 4.29
C THR A 418 35.69 10.39 4.13
N ASP A 419 36.80 10.38 4.88
CA ASP A 419 37.82 11.43 4.87
C ASP A 419 39.12 10.88 4.28
N GLY A 420 39.28 11.06 2.96
CA GLY A 420 40.48 10.65 2.24
C GLY A 420 41.73 11.48 2.54
N ALA A 421 41.60 12.58 3.29
CA ALA A 421 42.73 13.40 3.72
C ALA A 421 43.27 12.99 5.10
N ARG A 422 42.62 12.02 5.77
CA ARG A 422 43.04 11.51 7.06
C ARG A 422 44.41 10.85 6.94
N LYS A 423 45.39 11.42 7.64
CA LYS A 423 46.75 10.87 7.72
C LYS A 423 46.77 9.68 8.65
N LEU A 424 47.11 8.52 8.10
CA LEU A 424 47.27 7.24 8.76
C LEU A 424 48.68 6.71 8.49
N THR A 425 49.02 5.62 9.16
CA THR A 425 50.22 4.84 8.84
C THR A 425 49.84 3.44 8.42
N PHE A 426 50.48 2.93 7.37
CA PHE A 426 50.37 1.54 6.94
C PHE A 426 51.78 0.97 6.76
N CYS A 427 52.14 -0.04 7.54
CA CYS A 427 53.47 -0.64 7.53
C CYS A 427 54.61 0.38 7.80
N GLY A 428 54.36 1.37 8.64
CA GLY A 428 55.29 2.48 8.91
C GLY A 428 55.42 3.53 7.80
N LEU A 429 54.62 3.43 6.73
CA LEU A 429 54.55 4.41 5.64
C LEU A 429 53.37 5.37 5.85
N ASN A 430 53.51 6.61 5.37
CA ASN A 430 52.43 7.58 5.29
C ASN A 430 51.34 7.07 4.35
N ALA A 431 50.13 6.94 4.88
CA ALA A 431 48.99 6.42 4.15
C ALA A 431 47.71 7.23 4.43
N SER A 432 46.74 7.08 3.56
CA SER A 432 45.38 7.59 3.74
C SER A 432 44.37 6.58 3.19
N PRO A 433 43.13 6.59 3.70
CA PRO A 433 42.09 5.73 3.17
C PRO A 433 41.56 6.30 1.85
N VAL A 434 41.06 5.42 0.98
CA VAL A 434 40.41 5.82 -0.26
C VAL A 434 38.94 5.45 -0.17
N GLN A 435 38.06 6.39 -0.48
CA GLN A 435 36.63 6.12 -0.43
C GLN A 435 36.24 5.20 -1.60
N LEU A 436 35.72 4.02 -1.28
CA LEU A 436 35.20 3.07 -2.25
C LEU A 436 33.90 2.48 -1.70
N ASN A 437 32.77 2.82 -2.32
CA ASN A 437 31.49 2.22 -1.94
C ASN A 437 31.49 0.72 -2.28
N GLN A 438 31.06 -0.09 -1.34
CA GLN A 438 31.13 -1.55 -1.43
C GLN A 438 29.93 -2.21 -0.75
N GLN A 439 29.63 -3.44 -1.18
CA GLN A 439 28.55 -4.28 -0.65
C GLN A 439 27.14 -3.68 -0.82
N GLU A 440 26.98 -2.84 -1.82
CA GLU A 440 25.71 -2.24 -2.16
C GLU A 440 24.74 -3.32 -2.66
N GLY A 441 23.49 -3.23 -2.20
CA GLY A 441 22.41 -4.10 -2.66
C GLY A 441 22.34 -5.52 -2.07
N GLN A 442 23.11 -5.84 -1.02
CA GLN A 442 22.99 -7.14 -0.31
C GLN A 442 21.64 -7.32 0.39
N PHE A 443 21.17 -6.28 1.06
CA PHE A 443 19.85 -6.19 1.68
C PHE A 443 19.09 -5.01 1.08
N ARG A 444 17.78 -4.96 1.32
CA ARG A 444 16.95 -3.84 0.86
C ARG A 444 17.45 -2.52 1.43
N LEU A 445 17.74 -2.53 2.73
CA LEU A 445 18.35 -1.43 3.47
C LEU A 445 19.26 -1.99 4.57
N THR A 446 20.43 -1.40 4.72
CA THR A 446 21.35 -1.67 5.83
C THR A 446 21.76 -0.35 6.46
N MET A 447 21.48 -0.19 7.76
CA MET A 447 21.98 0.90 8.59
C MET A 447 23.20 0.41 9.37
N GLU A 448 24.37 0.94 9.07
CA GLU A 448 25.60 0.70 9.83
C GLU A 448 26.00 1.98 10.57
N LEU A 449 26.27 1.88 11.87
CA LEU A 449 26.85 2.96 12.65
C LEU A 449 28.31 2.65 12.97
N LEU A 450 29.20 3.59 12.72
CA LEU A 450 30.61 3.49 13.08
C LEU A 450 30.96 4.52 14.15
N GLU A 451 31.31 4.01 15.34
CA GLU A 451 31.74 4.83 16.47
C GLU A 451 33.25 5.08 16.45
N TYR A 452 33.60 6.36 16.27
CA TYR A 452 34.92 6.91 16.52
C TYR A 452 34.99 7.48 17.96
N ALA A 453 36.17 7.98 18.36
CA ALA A 453 36.36 8.53 19.70
C ALA A 453 35.46 9.76 19.97
N ASP A 454 35.27 10.60 18.97
CA ASP A 454 34.64 11.92 19.03
C ASP A 454 33.35 12.05 18.20
N LYS A 455 33.07 11.10 17.31
CA LYS A 455 31.91 11.13 16.41
C LYS A 455 31.35 9.74 16.12
N ILE A 456 30.09 9.69 15.68
CA ILE A 456 29.49 8.49 15.10
C ILE A 456 29.07 8.83 13.67
N THR A 457 29.55 8.04 12.72
CA THR A 457 29.17 8.14 11.30
C THR A 457 28.17 7.04 10.98
N GLY A 458 27.02 7.41 10.45
CA GLY A 458 26.02 6.50 9.92
C GLY A 458 26.21 6.27 8.43
N ILE A 459 26.06 5.01 8.02
CA ILE A 459 26.23 4.54 6.65
C ILE A 459 24.95 3.80 6.28
N LEU A 460 24.24 4.30 5.29
CA LEU A 460 23.02 3.70 4.76
C LEU A 460 23.32 3.09 3.39
N LYS A 461 23.32 1.76 3.32
CA LYS A 461 23.45 1.01 2.06
C LYS A 461 22.06 0.53 1.66
N PHE A 462 21.64 0.79 0.43
CA PHE A 462 20.29 0.46 -0.01
C PHE A 462 20.27 0.04 -1.47
N ARG A 463 19.24 -0.71 -1.87
CA ARG A 463 19.00 -1.00 -3.28
C ARG A 463 18.26 0.15 -3.96
N THR A 464 18.76 0.58 -5.11
CA THR A 464 18.20 1.74 -5.83
C THR A 464 16.91 1.43 -6.58
N ASP A 465 16.59 0.15 -6.76
CA ASP A 465 15.28 -0.31 -7.24
C ASP A 465 14.19 -0.24 -6.16
N CYS A 466 14.56 -0.30 -4.88
CA CYS A 466 13.63 -0.21 -3.76
C CYS A 466 13.46 1.22 -3.22
N PHE A 467 14.54 1.99 -3.13
CA PHE A 467 14.53 3.31 -2.51
C PHE A 467 15.13 4.38 -3.43
N ASN A 468 14.45 5.53 -3.52
CA ASN A 468 15.00 6.73 -4.14
C ASN A 468 15.74 7.61 -3.12
N THR A 469 16.49 8.61 -3.60
CA THR A 469 17.29 9.50 -2.77
C THR A 469 16.46 10.31 -1.77
N ASP A 470 15.23 10.67 -2.12
CA ASP A 470 14.34 11.45 -1.26
C ASP A 470 13.86 10.63 -0.05
N THR A 471 13.50 9.36 -0.27
CA THR A 471 13.09 8.45 0.80
C THR A 471 14.25 8.12 1.74
N ILE A 472 15.46 7.95 1.21
CA ILE A 472 16.66 7.74 2.04
C ILE A 472 16.96 8.98 2.88
N SER A 473 16.82 10.17 2.30
CA SER A 473 16.98 11.43 3.01
C SER A 473 15.93 11.59 4.12
N GLU A 474 14.68 11.18 3.88
CA GLU A 474 13.64 11.16 4.91
C GLU A 474 13.94 10.17 6.04
N ILE A 475 14.41 8.96 5.73
CA ILE A 475 14.83 7.96 6.74
C ILE A 475 15.93 8.55 7.64
N ILE A 476 16.96 9.17 7.05
CA ILE A 476 18.06 9.79 7.79
C ILE A 476 17.58 10.95 8.65
N ASN A 477 16.78 11.85 8.08
CA ASN A 477 16.23 13.01 8.80
C ASN A 477 15.37 12.57 9.99
N ARG A 478 14.52 11.56 9.81
CA ARG A 478 13.67 11.01 10.89
C ARG A 478 14.51 10.35 11.96
N TYR A 479 15.50 9.54 11.56
CA TYR A 479 16.40 8.90 12.50
C TYR A 479 17.15 9.92 13.37
N GLN A 480 17.77 10.94 12.77
CA GLN A 480 18.43 12.02 13.50
C GLN A 480 17.47 12.80 14.40
N THR A 481 16.26 13.10 13.91
CA THR A 481 15.22 13.80 14.68
C THR A 481 14.77 13.00 15.89
N PHE A 482 14.56 11.69 15.74
CA PHE A 482 14.18 10.83 16.85
C PHE A 482 15.30 10.69 17.89
N LEU A 483 16.56 10.54 17.46
CA LEU A 483 17.71 10.54 18.37
C LEU A 483 17.82 11.83 19.18
N LEU A 484 17.55 12.99 18.57
CA LEU A 484 17.51 14.28 19.25
C LEU A 484 16.38 14.37 20.29
N LYS A 485 15.20 13.84 19.99
CA LYS A 485 13.99 14.00 20.83
C LYS A 485 13.86 12.98 21.95
N ILE A 486 14.41 11.78 21.79
CA ILE A 486 14.29 10.67 22.74
C ILE A 486 14.61 11.10 24.19
N PRO A 487 15.73 11.81 24.48
CA PRO A 487 16.08 12.18 25.85
C PRO A 487 15.02 13.04 26.56
N GLU A 488 14.30 13.90 25.82
CA GLU A 488 13.30 14.83 26.36
C GLU A 488 11.88 14.23 26.38
N SER A 489 11.67 13.11 25.67
CA SER A 489 10.34 12.56 25.37
C SER A 489 10.04 11.21 26.03
N LEU A 490 10.83 10.82 27.03
CA LEU A 490 10.79 9.48 27.64
C LEU A 490 9.41 9.05 28.16
N ALA A 491 8.61 10.00 28.65
CA ALA A 491 7.27 9.76 29.18
C ALA A 491 6.16 9.79 28.13
N LEU A 492 6.46 10.28 26.91
CA LEU A 492 5.49 10.27 25.82
C LEU A 492 5.28 8.84 25.33
N ASN A 493 4.05 8.51 24.94
CA ASN A 493 3.78 7.27 24.24
C ASN A 493 4.21 7.38 22.76
N ILE A 494 4.42 6.24 22.10
CA ILE A 494 4.92 6.21 20.71
C ILE A 494 4.03 7.06 19.77
N GLU A 495 2.71 6.98 19.89
CA GLU A 495 1.78 7.75 19.03
C GLU A 495 1.88 9.27 19.24
N THR A 496 1.98 9.71 20.50
CA THR A 496 2.18 11.13 20.85
C THR A 496 3.56 11.63 20.49
N PHE A 497 4.60 10.79 20.60
CA PHE A 497 5.95 11.10 20.14
C PHE A 497 5.97 11.40 18.64
N PHE A 498 5.26 10.61 17.82
CA PHE A 498 5.11 10.86 16.38
C PHE A 498 4.30 12.13 16.10
N ASN A 499 3.21 12.37 16.83
CA ASN A 499 2.38 13.56 16.65
C ASN A 499 3.10 14.86 17.07
N HIS A 500 4.00 14.80 18.05
CA HIS A 500 4.87 15.93 18.43
C HIS A 500 5.94 16.25 17.36
N ASP A 501 6.10 15.37 16.36
CA ASP A 501 6.93 15.59 15.17
C ASP A 501 6.15 16.18 13.98
N LEU A 502 4.84 15.92 13.91
CA LEU A 502 3.94 16.45 12.88
C LEU A 502 3.64 17.97 13.02
N LEU A 503 4.05 18.60 14.12
CA LEU A 503 3.81 20.04 14.36
C LEU A 503 4.84 21.00 13.71
N LYS A 504 5.84 20.50 12.96
CA LYS A 504 6.81 21.39 12.28
C LYS A 504 6.97 21.23 10.77
N GLN A 505 6.34 20.27 10.10
CA GLN A 505 6.37 20.22 8.63
C GLN A 505 5.03 19.85 8.01
N THR A 506 4.55 20.80 7.19
CA THR A 506 3.50 20.70 6.16
C THR A 506 2.09 20.35 6.62
N LYS A 507 1.19 21.34 6.52
CA LYS A 507 -0.23 21.14 6.23
C LYS A 507 -0.37 20.31 4.96
N LYS A 508 -0.36 18.98 5.08
CA LYS A 508 -1.05 18.11 4.11
C LYS A 508 -2.50 18.03 4.58
N SER A 509 -3.39 18.53 3.72
CA SER A 509 -4.83 18.32 3.77
C SER A 509 -5.15 16.86 4.11
N GLU A 510 -5.91 16.63 5.18
CA GLU A 510 -6.38 15.30 5.59
C GLU A 510 -7.12 14.64 4.40
N ILE A 511 -6.51 13.64 3.78
CA ILE A 511 -7.21 12.83 2.78
C ILE A 511 -8.20 11.96 3.57
N PRO A 512 -9.51 11.96 3.26
CA PRO A 512 -10.47 11.16 4.01
C PRO A 512 -10.15 9.66 3.84
N GLN A 513 -9.76 9.01 4.94
CA GLN A 513 -9.52 7.57 5.01
C GLN A 513 -10.84 6.81 5.07
N MET A 514 -11.01 5.82 4.20
CA MET A 514 -12.21 4.99 4.15
C MET A 514 -11.82 3.51 4.21
N ARG A 515 -12.23 2.83 5.30
CA ARG A 515 -12.03 1.38 5.47
C ARG A 515 -13.03 0.60 4.62
N ILE A 516 -12.53 -0.33 3.82
CA ILE A 516 -13.33 -1.27 3.04
C ILE A 516 -12.99 -2.69 3.50
N VAL A 517 -14.02 -3.50 3.79
CA VAL A 517 -13.84 -4.93 4.00
C VAL A 517 -14.48 -5.67 2.83
N VAL A 518 -13.68 -6.46 2.11
CA VAL A 518 -14.12 -7.27 0.97
C VAL A 518 -14.26 -8.72 1.42
N ALA A 519 -15.45 -9.29 1.22
CA ALA A 519 -15.73 -10.71 1.41
C ALA A 519 -16.24 -11.30 0.09
N SER A 520 -15.79 -12.49 -0.27
CA SER A 520 -16.13 -13.07 -1.57
C SER A 520 -16.28 -14.59 -1.50
N THR A 521 -17.06 -15.17 -2.43
CA THR A 521 -17.13 -16.63 -2.63
C THR A 521 -15.96 -17.18 -3.47
N PHE A 522 -15.14 -16.30 -4.03
CA PHE A 522 -13.96 -16.60 -4.84
C PHE A 522 -12.80 -15.65 -4.48
N THR A 523 -11.58 -15.92 -4.95
CA THR A 523 -10.39 -15.11 -4.66
C THR A 523 -10.56 -13.68 -5.18
N SER A 524 -10.43 -12.67 -4.31
CA SER A 524 -10.79 -11.27 -4.61
C SER A 524 -9.62 -10.30 -4.50
N GLU A 525 -8.47 -10.77 -4.05
CA GLU A 525 -7.19 -10.08 -3.93
C GLU A 525 -6.73 -9.37 -5.22
N PRO A 526 -7.03 -9.88 -6.45
CA PRO A 526 -6.72 -9.15 -7.68
C PRO A 526 -7.37 -7.76 -7.78
N LEU A 527 -8.43 -7.47 -7.02
CA LEU A 527 -9.06 -6.14 -6.96
C LEU A 527 -8.13 -5.04 -6.42
N ASN A 528 -7.09 -5.42 -5.65
CA ASN A 528 -6.15 -4.48 -5.01
C ASN A 528 -5.50 -3.52 -6.02
N GLN A 529 -5.12 -4.03 -7.20
CA GLN A 529 -4.49 -3.20 -8.23
C GLN A 529 -5.43 -2.10 -8.73
N THR A 530 -6.70 -2.44 -8.95
CA THR A 530 -7.74 -1.50 -9.37
C THR A 530 -8.06 -0.49 -8.27
N PHE A 531 -8.12 -0.92 -7.00
CA PHE A 531 -8.31 -0.02 -5.88
C PHE A 531 -7.16 0.97 -5.74
N LYS A 532 -5.90 0.54 -5.86
CA LYS A 532 -4.72 1.42 -5.85
C LYS A 532 -4.76 2.46 -6.97
N PHE A 533 -5.11 2.04 -8.18
CA PHE A 533 -5.25 2.94 -9.33
C PHE A 533 -6.26 4.05 -9.04
N TRP A 534 -7.47 3.69 -8.60
CA TRP A 534 -8.51 4.67 -8.33
C TRP A 534 -8.26 5.48 -7.06
N SER A 535 -7.61 4.91 -6.03
CA SER A 535 -7.18 5.63 -4.83
C SER A 535 -6.22 6.77 -5.16
N SER A 536 -5.24 6.50 -6.03
CA SER A 536 -4.33 7.51 -6.55
C SER A 536 -5.08 8.57 -7.36
N LYS A 537 -5.92 8.16 -8.31
CA LYS A 537 -6.63 9.09 -9.21
C LYS A 537 -7.66 9.97 -8.52
N LEU A 538 -8.40 9.46 -7.54
CA LEU A 538 -9.47 10.18 -6.86
C LEU A 538 -9.01 10.88 -5.58
N SER A 539 -7.74 10.69 -5.18
CA SER A 539 -7.21 11.15 -3.90
C SER A 539 -8.07 10.66 -2.72
N ILE A 540 -8.43 9.37 -2.74
CA ILE A 540 -9.16 8.69 -1.66
C ILE A 540 -8.28 7.56 -1.16
N GLU A 541 -8.01 7.53 0.14
CA GLU A 541 -7.27 6.44 0.76
C GLU A 541 -8.25 5.31 1.12
N LEU A 542 -8.20 4.23 0.33
CA LEU A 542 -8.97 3.01 0.57
C LEU A 542 -8.11 2.05 1.37
N GLN A 543 -8.54 1.73 2.59
CA GLN A 543 -7.92 0.69 3.39
C GLN A 543 -8.71 -0.61 3.15
N ASP A 544 -8.33 -1.38 2.14
CA ASP A 544 -8.97 -2.65 1.78
C ASP A 544 -8.43 -3.82 2.62
N LEU A 545 -9.34 -4.50 3.31
CA LEU A 545 -9.09 -5.73 4.05
C LEU A 545 -9.88 -6.85 3.38
N TYR A 546 -9.22 -7.96 3.07
CA TYR A 546 -9.86 -9.14 2.49
C TYR A 546 -10.19 -10.12 3.60
N ALA A 547 -11.46 -10.50 3.71
CA ALA A 547 -11.87 -11.58 4.59
C ALA A 547 -11.24 -12.90 4.12
N PRO A 548 -10.98 -13.85 5.04
CA PRO A 548 -10.41 -15.14 4.70
C PRO A 548 -11.20 -15.84 3.59
N TYR A 549 -10.47 -16.45 2.66
CA TYR A 549 -11.02 -17.10 1.47
C TYR A 549 -12.16 -18.09 1.79
N ASN A 550 -13.27 -17.99 1.04
CA ASN A 550 -14.45 -18.86 1.11
C ASN A 550 -15.11 -18.99 2.50
N GLN A 551 -15.09 -17.91 3.30
CA GLN A 551 -15.70 -17.88 4.64
C GLN A 551 -16.89 -16.90 4.75
N LEU A 552 -17.57 -16.58 3.64
CA LEU A 552 -18.64 -15.57 3.64
C LEU A 552 -19.74 -15.84 4.70
N PHE A 553 -20.28 -17.06 4.75
CA PHE A 553 -21.30 -17.43 5.74
C PHE A 553 -20.77 -17.42 7.18
N HIS A 554 -19.49 -17.76 7.39
CA HIS A 554 -18.85 -17.67 8.71
C HIS A 554 -18.69 -16.21 9.14
N GLN A 555 -18.21 -15.34 8.24
CA GLN A 555 -18.07 -13.91 8.50
C GLN A 555 -19.41 -13.23 8.81
N LEU A 556 -20.51 -13.69 8.23
CA LEU A 556 -21.84 -13.16 8.54
C LEU A 556 -22.41 -13.66 9.88
N ASN A 557 -21.96 -14.83 10.36
CA ASN A 557 -22.42 -15.43 11.60
C ASN A 557 -21.57 -15.09 12.84
N ASP A 558 -20.28 -14.80 12.65
CA ASP A 558 -19.34 -14.55 13.73
C ASP A 558 -19.41 -13.09 14.22
N PRO A 559 -19.84 -12.82 15.48
CA PRO A 559 -19.92 -11.48 16.04
C PRO A 559 -18.61 -10.68 16.05
N SER A 560 -17.47 -11.38 15.96
CA SER A 560 -16.12 -10.80 15.94
C SER A 560 -15.54 -10.61 14.53
N SER A 561 -16.31 -10.93 13.49
CA SER A 561 -15.84 -10.89 12.10
C SER A 561 -15.45 -9.48 11.63
N GLU A 562 -14.59 -9.43 10.61
CA GLU A 562 -14.19 -8.16 9.99
C GLU A 562 -15.40 -7.43 9.39
N LEU A 563 -16.36 -8.15 8.82
CA LEU A 563 -17.60 -7.56 8.31
C LEU A 563 -18.43 -6.89 9.42
N LEU A 564 -18.59 -7.55 10.58
CA LEU A 564 -19.39 -7.02 11.70
C LEU A 564 -18.63 -5.94 12.49
N THR A 565 -17.31 -6.01 12.59
CA THR A 565 -16.51 -5.01 13.32
C THR A 565 -16.19 -3.76 12.48
N ASN A 566 -16.29 -3.83 11.15
CA ASN A 566 -16.05 -2.69 10.26
C ASN A 566 -17.00 -1.52 10.49
N ASN A 567 -16.47 -0.29 10.55
CA ASN A 567 -17.23 0.96 10.65
C ASN A 567 -17.23 1.77 9.33
N GLY A 568 -16.65 1.21 8.26
CA GLY A 568 -16.57 1.81 6.93
C GLY A 568 -17.61 1.25 5.96
N ILE A 569 -17.15 0.60 4.89
CA ILE A 569 -18.01 -0.02 3.86
C ILE A 569 -17.69 -1.50 3.74
N ASN A 570 -18.71 -2.35 3.70
CA ASN A 570 -18.58 -3.76 3.37
C ASN A 570 -18.85 -3.98 1.89
N VAL A 571 -18.02 -4.81 1.25
CA VAL A 571 -18.18 -5.23 -0.14
C VAL A 571 -18.27 -6.75 -0.16
N ILE A 572 -19.34 -7.29 -0.72
CA ILE A 572 -19.59 -8.72 -0.83
C ILE A 572 -19.72 -9.08 -2.31
N THR A 573 -18.81 -9.89 -2.84
CA THR A 573 -18.83 -10.37 -4.23
C THR A 573 -19.18 -11.85 -4.29
N ILE A 574 -20.20 -12.22 -5.06
CA ILE A 574 -20.78 -13.57 -5.02
C ILE A 574 -20.91 -14.14 -6.42
N ARG A 575 -20.51 -15.40 -6.60
CA ARG A 575 -21.02 -16.25 -7.69
C ARG A 575 -22.06 -17.20 -7.11
N ILE A 576 -23.29 -17.14 -7.62
CA ILE A 576 -24.39 -17.98 -7.11
C ILE A 576 -24.07 -19.48 -7.27
N GLU A 577 -23.29 -19.87 -8.28
CA GLU A 577 -22.84 -21.26 -8.47
C GLU A 577 -21.97 -21.78 -7.30
N ASP A 578 -21.24 -20.91 -6.59
CA ASP A 578 -20.39 -21.30 -5.46
C ASP A 578 -21.21 -21.80 -4.27
N PHE A 579 -22.51 -21.45 -4.19
CA PHE A 579 -23.40 -21.94 -3.12
C PHE A 579 -23.71 -23.44 -3.22
N CYS A 580 -23.36 -24.11 -4.31
CA CYS A 580 -23.44 -25.56 -4.41
C CYS A 580 -22.08 -26.26 -4.56
N ASN A 581 -20.96 -25.55 -4.32
CA ASN A 581 -19.60 -26.07 -4.52
C ASN A 581 -19.40 -26.75 -5.88
N TYR A 582 -19.96 -26.16 -6.94
CA TYR A 582 -19.87 -26.73 -8.28
C TYR A 582 -18.42 -26.77 -8.79
N TYR A 583 -17.93 -27.97 -9.08
CA TYR A 583 -16.69 -28.22 -9.83
C TYR A 583 -17.04 -28.83 -11.19
N TYR A 584 -16.18 -28.66 -12.20
CA TYR A 584 -16.45 -28.99 -13.62
C TYR A 584 -16.96 -30.42 -13.90
N ASP A 585 -16.84 -31.35 -12.95
CA ASP A 585 -17.29 -32.75 -13.06
C ASP A 585 -18.54 -33.11 -12.21
N GLN A 586 -19.17 -32.14 -11.53
CA GLN A 586 -20.33 -32.37 -10.66
C GLN A 586 -21.64 -31.81 -11.24
N SER A 587 -22.78 -32.34 -10.83
CA SER A 587 -24.10 -31.84 -11.24
C SER A 587 -24.49 -30.57 -10.46
N PHE A 588 -25.05 -29.57 -11.14
CA PHE A 588 -25.57 -28.36 -10.51
C PHE A 588 -26.81 -28.65 -9.65
N ASP A 589 -26.76 -28.35 -8.35
CA ASP A 589 -27.83 -28.62 -7.40
C ASP A 589 -28.70 -27.37 -7.17
N HIS A 590 -29.87 -27.33 -7.80
CA HIS A 590 -30.82 -26.22 -7.71
C HIS A 590 -31.39 -26.03 -6.29
N ASP A 591 -31.60 -27.10 -5.54
CA ASP A 591 -32.22 -27.05 -4.21
C ASP A 591 -31.24 -26.49 -3.20
N LEU A 592 -29.97 -26.90 -3.27
CA LEU A 592 -28.90 -26.38 -2.42
C LEU A 592 -28.65 -24.89 -2.68
N VAL A 593 -28.60 -24.47 -3.96
CA VAL A 593 -28.47 -23.04 -4.31
C VAL A 593 -29.65 -22.24 -3.77
N THR A 594 -30.88 -22.74 -3.89
CA THR A 594 -32.07 -22.06 -3.37
C THR A 594 -31.97 -21.86 -1.86
N LYS A 595 -31.68 -22.95 -1.13
CA LYS A 595 -31.54 -22.94 0.33
C LYS A 595 -30.47 -21.95 0.80
N ASN A 596 -29.27 -22.02 0.23
CA ASN A 596 -28.15 -21.17 0.64
C ASN A 596 -28.37 -19.70 0.26
N THR A 597 -29.11 -19.44 -0.82
CA THR A 597 -29.51 -18.08 -1.18
C THR A 597 -30.51 -17.50 -0.16
N ASP A 598 -31.49 -18.30 0.29
CA ASP A 598 -32.45 -17.86 1.31
C ASP A 598 -31.76 -17.64 2.66
N GLU A 599 -30.87 -18.54 3.06
CA GLU A 599 -30.03 -18.39 4.27
C GLU A 599 -29.17 -17.13 4.19
N PHE A 600 -28.55 -16.83 3.04
CA PHE A 600 -27.79 -15.61 2.84
C PHE A 600 -28.64 -14.35 3.05
N ILE A 601 -29.89 -14.32 2.57
CA ILE A 601 -30.82 -13.20 2.78
C ILE A 601 -31.08 -13.02 4.29
N GLU A 602 -31.41 -14.10 5.00
CA GLU A 602 -31.69 -14.06 6.43
C GLU A 602 -30.48 -13.56 7.24
N LEU A 603 -29.28 -14.03 6.89
CA LEU A 603 -28.03 -13.60 7.54
C LEU A 603 -27.74 -12.13 7.31
N ILE A 604 -27.92 -11.61 6.10
CA ILE A 604 -27.73 -10.18 5.82
C ILE A 604 -28.79 -9.33 6.54
N GLU A 605 -30.05 -9.76 6.57
CA GLU A 605 -31.11 -9.09 7.32
C GLU A 605 -30.78 -9.03 8.83
N ARG A 606 -30.29 -10.14 9.40
CA ARG A 606 -29.87 -10.21 10.81
C ARG A 606 -28.62 -9.38 11.08
N PHE A 607 -27.61 -9.48 10.22
CA PHE A 607 -26.39 -8.67 10.26
C PHE A 607 -26.75 -7.17 10.33
N TYR A 608 -27.71 -6.74 9.51
CA TYR A 608 -28.17 -5.36 9.49
C TYR A 608 -28.93 -4.95 10.76
N GLN A 609 -29.72 -5.85 11.36
CA GLN A 609 -30.38 -5.59 12.64
C GLN A 609 -29.36 -5.33 13.76
N ILE A 610 -28.20 -5.99 13.71
CA ILE A 610 -27.12 -5.83 14.68
C ILE A 610 -26.31 -4.55 14.38
N LYS A 611 -25.94 -4.30 13.12
CA LYS A 611 -25.09 -3.16 12.75
C LYS A 611 -25.44 -2.58 11.38
N LYS A 612 -25.73 -1.27 11.35
CA LYS A 612 -26.16 -0.54 10.14
C LYS A 612 -25.00 -0.01 9.30
N VAL A 613 -24.08 -0.89 8.91
CA VAL A 613 -22.93 -0.56 8.04
C VAL A 613 -23.36 -0.53 6.58
N LYS A 614 -22.81 0.38 5.77
CA LYS A 614 -23.07 0.41 4.33
C LYS A 614 -22.48 -0.83 3.68
N THR A 615 -23.31 -1.58 2.96
CA THR A 615 -22.91 -2.86 2.36
C THR A 615 -23.23 -2.86 0.87
N ILE A 616 -22.23 -3.17 0.04
CA ILE A 616 -22.37 -3.35 -1.40
C ILE A 616 -22.31 -4.85 -1.69
N ILE A 617 -23.32 -5.38 -2.36
CA ILE A 617 -23.40 -6.78 -2.77
C ILE A 617 -23.39 -6.82 -4.30
N ILE A 618 -22.43 -7.52 -4.89
CA ILE A 618 -22.27 -7.62 -6.34
C ILE A 618 -22.29 -9.09 -6.74
N PHE A 619 -23.24 -9.44 -7.62
CA PHE A 619 -23.29 -10.76 -8.24
C PHE A 619 -22.40 -10.79 -9.47
N CYS A 620 -21.49 -11.76 -9.53
CA CYS A 620 -20.54 -11.94 -10.61
C CYS A 620 -21.00 -13.08 -11.55
N PRO A 621 -20.69 -13.02 -12.86
CA PRO A 621 -21.26 -13.96 -13.83
C PRO A 621 -20.70 -15.38 -13.67
N ILE A 622 -21.55 -16.38 -13.90
CA ILE A 622 -21.23 -17.80 -13.76
C ILE A 622 -20.18 -18.32 -14.75
N SER A 623 -19.55 -19.43 -14.39
CA SER A 623 -18.54 -20.14 -15.19
C SER A 623 -19.00 -20.47 -16.62
N TYR A 624 -18.03 -20.52 -17.54
CA TYR A 624 -18.29 -20.76 -18.97
C TYR A 624 -19.09 -22.05 -19.21
N GLY A 625 -18.81 -23.13 -18.48
CA GLY A 625 -19.50 -24.41 -18.59
C GLY A 625 -21.01 -24.29 -18.33
N LEU A 626 -21.40 -23.60 -17.26
CA LEU A 626 -22.82 -23.40 -16.90
C LEU A 626 -23.53 -22.34 -17.74
N ARG A 627 -22.77 -21.38 -18.29
CA ARG A 627 -23.34 -20.31 -19.14
C ARG A 627 -23.96 -20.81 -20.44
N THR A 628 -23.54 -21.96 -20.94
CA THR A 628 -24.13 -22.59 -22.15
C THR A 628 -25.54 -23.15 -21.91
N ARG A 629 -25.95 -23.28 -20.65
CA ARG A 629 -27.23 -23.85 -20.22
C ARG A 629 -28.21 -22.73 -19.83
N GLN A 630 -29.11 -22.38 -20.75
CA GLN A 630 -30.06 -21.29 -20.56
C GLN A 630 -30.97 -21.48 -19.33
N ASP A 631 -31.35 -22.72 -19.03
CA ASP A 631 -32.14 -23.08 -17.85
C ASP A 631 -31.45 -22.66 -16.53
N ILE A 632 -30.12 -22.81 -16.46
CA ILE A 632 -29.32 -22.42 -15.29
C ILE A 632 -29.13 -20.90 -15.25
N VAL A 633 -28.88 -20.26 -16.40
CA VAL A 633 -28.76 -18.79 -16.49
C VAL A 633 -30.04 -18.11 -16.01
N ASP A 634 -31.20 -18.57 -16.47
CA ASP A 634 -32.51 -18.02 -16.09
C ASP A 634 -32.81 -18.26 -14.60
N PHE A 635 -32.47 -19.45 -14.09
CA PHE A 635 -32.58 -19.77 -12.67
C PHE A 635 -31.73 -18.84 -11.80
N ILE A 636 -30.46 -18.64 -12.14
CA ILE A 636 -29.54 -17.78 -11.39
C ILE A 636 -29.99 -16.32 -11.44
N SER A 637 -30.39 -15.82 -12.62
CA SER A 637 -30.92 -14.46 -12.75
C SER A 637 -32.17 -14.25 -11.89
N THR A 638 -33.04 -15.27 -11.80
CA THR A 638 -34.21 -15.24 -10.91
C THR A 638 -33.80 -15.16 -9.44
N ARG A 639 -32.77 -15.91 -9.02
CA ARG A 639 -32.24 -15.87 -7.64
C ARG A 639 -31.58 -14.54 -7.31
N GLU A 640 -30.76 -13.97 -8.19
CA GLU A 640 -30.15 -12.65 -7.99
C GLU A 640 -31.22 -11.55 -7.82
N ASN A 641 -32.25 -11.56 -8.68
CA ASN A 641 -33.36 -10.62 -8.59
C ASN A 641 -34.18 -10.82 -7.30
N HIS A 642 -34.33 -12.06 -6.85
CA HIS A 642 -34.97 -12.36 -5.56
C HIS A 642 -34.21 -11.72 -4.39
N VAL A 643 -32.89 -11.94 -4.29
CA VAL A 643 -32.05 -11.32 -3.25
C VAL A 643 -32.13 -9.80 -3.33
N LYS A 644 -31.98 -9.25 -4.54
CA LYS A 644 -32.05 -7.81 -4.77
C LYS A 644 -33.38 -7.22 -4.30
N SER A 645 -34.51 -7.85 -4.63
CA SER A 645 -35.83 -7.36 -4.26
C SER A 645 -36.06 -7.32 -2.74
N ARG A 646 -35.53 -8.31 -2.00
CA ARG A 646 -35.67 -8.40 -0.53
C ARG A 646 -34.72 -7.44 0.18
N LEU A 647 -33.46 -7.35 -0.24
CA LEU A 647 -32.45 -6.53 0.44
C LEU A 647 -32.49 -5.06 0.05
N ASN A 648 -32.98 -4.71 -1.15
CA ASN A 648 -33.00 -3.31 -1.59
C ASN A 648 -34.01 -2.41 -0.89
N LEU A 649 -34.93 -2.95 -0.10
CA LEU A 649 -35.82 -2.17 0.76
C LEU A 649 -35.02 -1.35 1.82
N ASN A 650 -33.80 -1.79 2.13
CA ASN A 650 -32.91 -1.12 3.08
C ASN A 650 -32.00 -0.09 2.38
N SER A 651 -31.98 1.15 2.88
CA SER A 651 -31.21 2.25 2.29
C SER A 651 -29.68 2.10 2.41
N SER A 652 -29.20 1.24 3.33
CA SER A 652 -27.78 1.00 3.60
C SER A 652 -27.16 -0.14 2.77
N VAL A 653 -27.97 -0.97 2.10
CA VAL A 653 -27.49 -2.10 1.30
C VAL A 653 -27.72 -1.80 -0.18
N ILE A 654 -26.71 -1.98 -1.04
CA ILE A 654 -26.84 -1.85 -2.49
C ILE A 654 -26.56 -3.21 -3.12
N CYS A 655 -27.49 -3.71 -3.93
CA CYS A 655 -27.31 -4.94 -4.71
C CYS A 655 -27.20 -4.62 -6.20
N ILE A 656 -26.14 -5.13 -6.85
CA ILE A 656 -25.88 -5.05 -8.29
C ILE A 656 -25.93 -6.48 -8.84
N THR A 657 -26.83 -6.74 -9.80
CA THR A 657 -26.94 -8.05 -10.46
C THR A 657 -25.81 -8.27 -11.48
N SER A 658 -25.56 -9.52 -11.87
CA SER A 658 -24.54 -9.84 -12.87
C SER A 658 -24.87 -9.21 -14.24
N VAL A 659 -26.15 -9.10 -14.58
CA VAL A 659 -26.63 -8.40 -15.78
C VAL A 659 -26.31 -6.91 -15.71
N GLU A 660 -26.60 -6.26 -14.59
CA GLU A 660 -26.31 -4.82 -14.41
C GLU A 660 -24.80 -4.54 -14.43
N LEU A 661 -24.01 -5.39 -13.77
CA LEU A 661 -22.55 -5.31 -13.78
C LEU A 661 -22.00 -5.28 -15.22
N LEU A 662 -22.49 -6.19 -16.07
CA LEU A 662 -22.05 -6.32 -17.45
C LEU A 662 -22.48 -5.14 -18.34
N THR A 663 -23.62 -4.51 -18.06
CA THR A 663 -24.10 -3.35 -18.86
C THR A 663 -23.21 -2.11 -18.76
N PHE A 664 -22.40 -1.96 -17.71
CA PHE A 664 -21.55 -0.77 -17.53
C PHE A 664 -20.44 -0.67 -18.59
N TYR A 665 -19.91 -1.79 -19.06
CA TYR A 665 -18.79 -1.86 -20.02
C TYR A 665 -19.09 -2.80 -21.19
N ASN A 666 -20.28 -2.67 -21.80
CA ASN A 666 -20.69 -3.38 -23.02
C ASN A 666 -20.58 -4.92 -22.95
N ASN A 667 -20.92 -5.51 -21.81
CA ASN A 667 -20.94 -6.96 -21.58
C ASN A 667 -19.58 -7.67 -21.76
N GLN A 668 -18.46 -6.98 -21.55
CA GLN A 668 -17.15 -7.62 -21.52
C GLN A 668 -17.05 -8.57 -20.32
N TYR A 669 -16.73 -9.82 -20.61
CA TYR A 669 -16.62 -10.91 -19.65
C TYR A 669 -15.59 -11.91 -20.15
N ASP A 670 -14.52 -12.09 -19.37
CA ASP A 670 -13.46 -13.04 -19.67
C ASP A 670 -13.23 -13.94 -18.45
N TYR A 671 -13.45 -15.24 -18.64
CA TYR A 671 -13.29 -16.28 -17.62
C TYR A 671 -11.98 -17.03 -17.86
N GLU A 672 -11.26 -17.39 -16.79
CA GLU A 672 -9.97 -18.09 -16.86
C GLU A 672 -10.09 -19.51 -16.25
N PRO A 673 -10.30 -20.56 -17.07
CA PRO A 673 -10.57 -21.91 -16.57
C PRO A 673 -9.42 -22.51 -15.76
N ALA A 674 -8.17 -22.26 -16.15
CA ALA A 674 -7.00 -22.86 -15.51
C ALA A 674 -6.78 -22.31 -14.09
N SER A 675 -6.79 -20.98 -13.94
CA SER A 675 -6.65 -20.30 -12.65
C SER A 675 -7.86 -20.50 -11.73
N GLY A 676 -9.05 -20.65 -12.32
CA GLY A 676 -10.28 -20.96 -11.59
C GLY A 676 -10.25 -22.33 -10.90
N ILE A 677 -9.55 -23.32 -11.45
CA ILE A 677 -9.46 -24.67 -10.88
C ILE A 677 -8.35 -24.76 -9.81
N ILE A 678 -7.21 -24.11 -10.05
CA ILE A 678 -6.02 -24.26 -9.19
C ILE A 678 -6.03 -23.30 -7.99
N GLY A 679 -6.68 -22.14 -8.10
CA GLY A 679 -6.67 -21.11 -7.06
C GLY A 679 -7.99 -20.35 -6.85
N HIS A 680 -9.10 -20.84 -7.43
CA HIS A 680 -10.40 -20.14 -7.39
C HIS A 680 -10.32 -18.66 -7.78
N VAL A 681 -9.51 -18.35 -8.80
CA VAL A 681 -9.42 -17.05 -9.47
C VAL A 681 -10.16 -17.19 -10.81
N PRO A 682 -11.50 -17.07 -10.85
CA PRO A 682 -12.30 -17.44 -12.02
C PRO A 682 -12.23 -16.46 -13.18
N TYR A 683 -11.77 -15.24 -12.97
CA TYR A 683 -11.85 -14.17 -13.96
C TYR A 683 -10.47 -13.63 -14.35
N THR A 684 -10.37 -13.03 -15.54
CA THR A 684 -9.14 -12.38 -15.99
C THR A 684 -8.90 -11.05 -15.26
N GLU A 685 -7.67 -10.53 -15.36
CA GLU A 685 -7.29 -9.20 -14.88
C GLU A 685 -8.19 -8.09 -15.46
N ALA A 686 -8.63 -8.24 -16.71
CA ALA A 686 -9.56 -7.33 -17.36
C ALA A 686 -10.91 -7.27 -16.64
N PHE A 687 -11.47 -8.41 -16.25
CA PHE A 687 -12.73 -8.44 -15.51
C PHE A 687 -12.59 -7.89 -14.09
N TYR A 688 -11.51 -8.25 -13.36
CA TYR A 688 -11.24 -7.67 -12.04
C TYR A 688 -11.09 -6.14 -12.08
N THR A 689 -10.55 -5.61 -13.18
CA THR A 689 -10.49 -4.16 -13.44
C THR A 689 -11.86 -3.52 -13.52
N ILE A 690 -12.79 -4.14 -14.26
CA ILE A 690 -14.16 -3.65 -14.38
C ILE A 690 -14.88 -3.74 -13.04
N LEU A 691 -14.76 -4.88 -12.35
CA LEU A 691 -15.39 -5.13 -11.05
C LEU A 691 -14.92 -4.12 -10.00
N GLY A 692 -13.60 -3.93 -9.86
CA GLY A 692 -13.02 -2.98 -8.91
C GLY A 692 -13.42 -1.53 -9.21
N THR A 693 -13.52 -1.16 -10.49
CA THR A 693 -13.97 0.18 -10.91
C THR A 693 -15.41 0.44 -10.52
N ILE A 694 -16.30 -0.54 -10.67
CA ILE A 694 -17.72 -0.43 -10.29
C ILE A 694 -17.89 -0.34 -8.76
N ILE A 695 -17.07 -1.07 -8.01
CA ILE A 695 -17.03 -0.95 -6.54
C ILE A 695 -16.65 0.48 -6.15
N VAL A 696 -15.55 1.02 -6.67
CA VAL A 696 -15.10 2.38 -6.32
C VAL A 696 -16.10 3.43 -6.78
N ARG A 697 -16.68 3.31 -7.98
CA ARG A 697 -17.76 4.18 -8.48
C ARG A 697 -18.91 4.24 -7.48
N THR A 698 -19.37 3.08 -7.02
CA THR A 698 -20.47 2.96 -6.03
C THR A 698 -20.10 3.62 -4.70
N ILE A 699 -18.87 3.42 -4.23
CA ILE A 699 -18.35 4.02 -3.00
C ILE A 699 -18.31 5.55 -3.08
N THR A 700 -17.83 6.12 -4.19
CA THR A 700 -17.81 7.58 -4.35
C THR A 700 -19.22 8.18 -4.37
N GLY A 701 -20.21 7.43 -4.86
CA GLY A 701 -21.63 7.83 -4.83
C GLY A 701 -22.16 8.07 -3.41
N PHE A 702 -21.61 7.41 -2.39
CA PHE A 702 -22.00 7.59 -1.00
C PHE A 702 -21.49 8.88 -0.34
N GLN A 703 -20.41 9.45 -0.86
CA GLN A 703 -19.75 10.62 -0.27
C GLN A 703 -20.22 11.94 -0.89
N LYS A 704 -20.87 11.88 -2.05
CA LYS A 704 -21.26 13.05 -2.84
C LYS A 704 -22.60 13.64 -2.37
N PRO A 705 -22.79 14.97 -2.47
CA PRO A 705 -24.10 15.57 -2.32
C PRO A 705 -25.03 15.02 -3.42
N PRO A 706 -26.29 14.67 -3.11
CA PRO A 706 -27.21 14.17 -4.11
C PRO A 706 -27.43 15.23 -5.19
N CYS A 707 -27.60 14.80 -6.45
CA CYS A 707 -28.01 15.65 -7.54
C CYS A 707 -29.38 16.29 -7.21
N LYS A 708 -29.45 17.62 -7.21
CA LYS A 708 -30.66 18.37 -6.82
C LYS A 708 -31.37 18.98 -8.02
N LEU A 709 -30.60 19.54 -8.95
CA LEU A 709 -31.09 20.26 -10.11
C LEU A 709 -30.16 20.03 -11.29
N ILE A 710 -30.71 19.64 -12.44
CA ILE A 710 -30.01 19.61 -13.73
C ILE A 710 -30.61 20.71 -14.60
N ILE A 711 -29.77 21.65 -15.01
CA ILE A 711 -30.10 22.75 -15.91
C ILE A 711 -29.50 22.39 -17.27
N VAL A 712 -30.28 22.50 -18.33
CA VAL A 712 -29.82 22.15 -19.69
C VAL A 712 -30.02 23.31 -20.65
N ASP A 713 -29.10 23.44 -21.60
CA ASP A 713 -29.37 24.15 -22.84
C ASP A 713 -30.32 23.33 -23.75
N CYS A 714 -30.85 23.97 -24.78
CA CYS A 714 -31.81 23.39 -25.70
C CYS A 714 -31.13 23.03 -27.03
N ASP A 715 -30.65 24.04 -27.76
CA ASP A 715 -30.10 23.87 -29.11
C ASP A 715 -28.78 23.11 -29.04
N ASN A 716 -28.60 22.18 -29.99
CA ASN A 716 -27.45 21.26 -30.07
C ASN A 716 -27.18 20.42 -28.80
N THR A 717 -28.08 20.48 -27.81
CA THR A 717 -28.05 19.71 -26.56
C THR A 717 -29.22 18.71 -26.50
N LEU A 718 -30.47 19.18 -26.62
CA LEU A 718 -31.68 18.34 -26.61
C LEU A 718 -32.14 17.93 -28.02
N TRP A 719 -31.81 18.75 -29.02
CA TRP A 719 -32.02 18.52 -30.46
C TRP A 719 -30.87 19.15 -31.25
N SER A 720 -30.77 18.86 -32.55
CA SER A 720 -29.80 19.48 -33.45
C SER A 720 -30.51 20.51 -34.34
N GLY A 721 -29.93 21.72 -34.42
CA GLY A 721 -30.54 22.89 -35.06
C GLY A 721 -30.79 24.02 -34.07
N VAL A 722 -31.11 25.21 -34.61
CA VAL A 722 -31.31 26.45 -33.84
C VAL A 722 -32.79 26.86 -33.85
N ALA A 723 -33.36 27.06 -32.65
CA ALA A 723 -34.77 27.42 -32.52
C ALA A 723 -35.06 28.82 -33.07
N GLY A 724 -35.88 28.89 -34.12
CA GLY A 724 -36.29 30.15 -34.78
C GLY A 724 -35.52 30.46 -36.07
N GLU A 725 -34.37 29.82 -36.30
CA GLU A 725 -33.65 29.85 -37.59
C GLU A 725 -34.02 28.65 -38.46
N ASP A 726 -34.11 27.46 -37.85
CA ASP A 726 -34.52 26.23 -38.52
C ASP A 726 -36.04 26.01 -38.41
N THR A 727 -36.63 25.48 -39.49
CA THR A 727 -38.02 25.00 -39.44
C THR A 727 -38.12 23.74 -38.58
N ILE A 728 -39.30 23.47 -38.00
CA ILE A 728 -39.52 22.29 -37.14
C ILE A 728 -39.18 20.97 -37.87
N GLU A 729 -39.33 20.94 -39.20
CA GLU A 729 -38.98 19.79 -40.06
C GLU A 729 -37.46 19.59 -40.24
N ASN A 730 -36.67 20.65 -40.10
CA ASN A 730 -35.21 20.61 -40.23
C ASN A 730 -34.49 20.38 -38.88
N ILE A 731 -35.19 20.51 -37.76
CA ILE A 731 -34.68 20.12 -36.45
C ILE A 731 -34.68 18.60 -36.36
N SER A 732 -33.55 18.02 -35.98
CA SER A 732 -33.41 16.56 -35.86
C SER A 732 -33.06 16.13 -34.44
N ILE A 733 -33.56 14.96 -34.02
CA ILE A 733 -33.28 14.38 -32.70
C ILE A 733 -32.58 13.02 -32.89
N PRO A 734 -31.26 13.01 -33.10
CA PRO A 734 -30.49 11.78 -33.27
C PRO A 734 -30.54 10.88 -32.02
N PRO A 735 -30.18 9.58 -32.14
CA PRO A 735 -30.25 8.60 -31.05
C PRO A 735 -29.57 9.06 -29.75
N SER A 736 -28.43 9.74 -29.82
CA SER A 736 -27.72 10.26 -28.63
C SER A 736 -28.49 11.36 -27.89
N MET A 737 -29.25 12.21 -28.61
CA MET A 737 -30.10 13.23 -28.00
C MET A 737 -31.39 12.61 -27.44
N LYS A 738 -31.93 11.57 -28.09
CA LYS A 738 -32.98 10.73 -27.50
C LYS A 738 -32.50 10.08 -26.19
N PHE A 739 -31.26 9.62 -26.14
CA PHE A 739 -30.64 9.11 -24.92
C PHE A 739 -30.56 10.19 -23.84
N ILE A 740 -30.09 11.41 -24.14
CA ILE A 740 -30.04 12.53 -23.20
C ILE A 740 -31.44 12.83 -22.64
N GLN A 741 -32.46 12.90 -23.49
CA GLN A 741 -33.83 13.16 -23.06
C GLN A 741 -34.37 12.05 -22.14
N ASN A 742 -34.16 10.78 -22.49
CA ASN A 742 -34.52 9.64 -21.63
C ASN A 742 -33.76 9.64 -20.30
N PHE A 743 -32.47 10.00 -20.33
CA PHE A 743 -31.64 10.12 -19.14
C PHE A 743 -32.20 11.20 -18.20
N LEU A 744 -32.48 12.41 -18.71
CA LEU A 744 -33.09 13.49 -17.92
C LEU A 744 -34.45 13.10 -17.37
N LYS A 745 -35.27 12.40 -18.15
CA LYS A 745 -36.56 11.85 -17.70
C LYS A 745 -36.38 10.88 -16.54
N SER A 746 -35.44 9.94 -16.63
CA SER A 746 -35.14 9.03 -15.52
C SER A 746 -34.63 9.75 -14.27
N LYS A 747 -33.89 10.87 -14.42
CA LYS A 747 -33.43 11.70 -13.29
C LYS A 747 -34.60 12.43 -12.63
N LYS A 748 -35.53 12.94 -13.44
CA LYS A 748 -36.77 13.53 -12.95
C LYS A 748 -37.60 12.50 -12.17
N ASP A 749 -37.78 11.32 -12.74
CA ASP A 749 -38.52 10.24 -12.08
C ASP A 749 -37.85 9.82 -10.77
N ALA A 750 -36.52 9.95 -10.68
CA ALA A 750 -35.73 9.77 -9.47
C ALA A 750 -35.75 10.97 -8.49
N GLY A 751 -36.55 12.01 -8.73
CA GLY A 751 -36.75 13.15 -7.83
C GLY A 751 -35.78 14.33 -8.02
N VAL A 752 -35.01 14.36 -9.11
CA VAL A 752 -34.14 15.49 -9.49
C VAL A 752 -34.96 16.58 -10.18
N LEU A 753 -34.76 17.84 -9.82
CA LEU A 753 -35.41 18.96 -10.51
C LEU A 753 -34.75 19.19 -11.87
N LEU A 754 -35.53 19.54 -12.89
CA LEU A 754 -35.02 19.94 -14.19
C LEU A 754 -35.24 21.43 -14.44
N GLY A 755 -34.26 22.09 -15.09
CA GLY A 755 -34.35 23.49 -15.50
C GLY A 755 -33.87 23.70 -16.94
N ILE A 756 -34.38 24.75 -17.59
CA ILE A 756 -33.92 25.19 -18.92
C ILE A 756 -33.17 26.52 -18.78
N CYS A 757 -31.98 26.62 -19.35
CA CYS A 757 -31.24 27.88 -19.50
C CYS A 757 -30.70 27.98 -20.93
N SER A 758 -31.46 28.62 -21.81
CA SER A 758 -31.11 28.70 -23.24
C SER A 758 -31.27 30.12 -23.80
N LYS A 759 -30.34 30.50 -24.68
CA LYS A 759 -30.30 31.82 -25.33
C LYS A 759 -31.11 31.80 -26.61
N ASN A 760 -32.44 31.77 -26.46
CA ASN A 760 -33.39 31.64 -27.55
C ASN A 760 -34.64 32.51 -27.37
N ASN A 761 -35.44 32.59 -28.42
CA ASN A 761 -36.82 33.08 -28.32
C ASN A 761 -37.69 32.04 -27.61
N GLU A 762 -38.37 32.46 -26.53
CA GLU A 762 -39.22 31.57 -25.72
C GLU A 762 -40.35 30.96 -26.55
N ILE A 763 -40.96 31.70 -27.48
CA ILE A 763 -42.09 31.21 -28.27
C ILE A 763 -41.64 30.08 -29.21
N ASP A 764 -40.55 30.29 -29.95
CA ASP A 764 -40.05 29.34 -30.94
C ASP A 764 -39.57 28.05 -30.26
N THR A 765 -38.87 28.18 -29.13
CA THR A 765 -38.44 27.03 -28.31
C THR A 765 -39.63 26.22 -27.79
N LEU A 766 -40.69 26.90 -27.33
CA LEU A 766 -41.91 26.23 -26.83
C LEU A 766 -42.70 25.53 -27.95
N GLU A 767 -42.66 26.06 -29.18
CA GLU A 767 -43.29 25.41 -30.33
C GLU A 767 -42.66 24.05 -30.63
N ILE A 768 -41.33 23.92 -30.55
CA ILE A 768 -40.59 22.68 -30.77
C ILE A 768 -41.03 21.61 -29.75
N PHE A 769 -41.03 21.95 -28.45
CA PHE A 769 -41.50 21.05 -27.39
C PHE A 769 -42.95 20.58 -27.57
N LYS A 770 -43.78 21.35 -28.27
CA LYS A 770 -45.21 21.06 -28.45
C LYS A 770 -45.50 20.28 -29.73
N LYS A 771 -44.78 20.57 -30.82
CA LYS A 771 -45.13 20.11 -32.17
C LYS A 771 -44.17 19.05 -32.73
N HIS A 772 -42.93 18.95 -32.25
CA HIS A 772 -41.96 18.01 -32.81
C HIS A 772 -42.28 16.56 -32.39
N PRO A 773 -42.48 15.62 -33.34
CA PRO A 773 -43.03 14.29 -33.05
C PRO A 773 -42.09 13.38 -32.26
N GLU A 774 -40.77 13.60 -32.36
CA GLU A 774 -39.77 12.77 -31.68
C GLU A 774 -39.34 13.28 -30.29
N MET A 775 -39.95 14.36 -29.80
CA MET A 775 -39.63 14.90 -28.46
C MET A 775 -40.15 13.97 -27.35
N ILE A 776 -39.27 13.62 -26.42
CA ILE A 776 -39.57 12.71 -25.30
C ILE A 776 -39.89 13.50 -24.02
N LEU A 777 -39.23 14.64 -23.83
CA LEU A 777 -39.47 15.58 -22.73
C LEU A 777 -40.58 16.57 -23.10
N SER A 778 -41.47 16.82 -22.16
CA SER A 778 -42.46 17.90 -22.21
C SER A 778 -41.95 19.13 -21.48
N ILE A 779 -42.44 20.32 -21.86
CA ILE A 779 -42.13 21.55 -21.10
C ILE A 779 -42.53 21.45 -19.62
N ASN A 780 -43.54 20.64 -19.28
CA ASN A 780 -44.00 20.42 -17.91
C ASN A 780 -43.02 19.54 -17.09
N ASP A 781 -42.03 18.92 -17.73
CA ASP A 781 -40.99 18.17 -17.04
C ASP A 781 -39.98 19.10 -16.34
N PHE A 782 -39.92 20.37 -16.74
CA PHE A 782 -39.00 21.38 -16.20
C PHE A 782 -39.67 22.23 -15.12
N SER A 783 -39.02 22.32 -13.96
CA SER A 783 -39.48 23.10 -12.81
C SER A 783 -39.13 24.59 -12.93
N PHE A 784 -38.04 24.91 -13.64
CA PHE A 784 -37.56 26.27 -13.86
C PHE A 784 -37.22 26.47 -15.33
N ARG A 785 -37.39 27.69 -15.84
CA ARG A 785 -36.95 28.04 -17.19
C ARG A 785 -36.50 29.49 -17.28
N ARG A 786 -35.44 29.71 -18.04
CA ARG A 786 -34.97 31.02 -18.51
C ARG A 786 -34.59 30.85 -19.97
N ILE A 787 -35.51 31.24 -20.85
CA ILE A 787 -35.34 31.19 -22.31
C ILE A 787 -35.40 32.65 -22.78
N ASN A 788 -34.23 33.28 -22.86
CA ASN A 788 -34.07 34.69 -23.20
C ASN A 788 -32.61 34.96 -23.59
N TRP A 789 -32.32 36.16 -24.09
CA TRP A 789 -30.97 36.56 -24.52
C TRP A 789 -30.04 37.04 -23.39
N GLU A 790 -30.42 36.84 -22.12
CA GLU A 790 -29.56 37.18 -20.98
C GLU A 790 -28.40 36.17 -20.83
N ILE A 791 -27.36 36.57 -20.09
CA ILE A 791 -26.19 35.73 -19.82
C ILE A 791 -26.61 34.51 -18.97
N LYS A 792 -26.10 33.31 -19.31
CA LYS A 792 -26.52 32.05 -18.67
C LYS A 792 -26.21 32.00 -17.19
N SER A 793 -25.04 32.47 -16.75
CA SER A 793 -24.71 32.54 -15.30
C SER A 793 -25.69 33.37 -14.47
N LYS A 794 -26.20 34.49 -15.03
CA LYS A 794 -27.23 35.33 -14.38
C LYS A 794 -28.56 34.58 -14.29
N ASN A 795 -28.99 33.98 -15.39
CA ASN A 795 -30.21 33.16 -15.44
C ASN A 795 -30.16 31.99 -14.46
N ILE A 796 -29.03 31.29 -14.37
CA ILE A 796 -28.80 30.20 -13.41
C ILE A 796 -28.84 30.74 -11.97
N SER A 797 -28.16 31.85 -11.69
CA SER A 797 -28.16 32.47 -10.36
C SER A 797 -29.56 32.87 -9.90
N ASP A 798 -30.38 33.40 -10.81
CA ASP A 798 -31.75 33.80 -10.50
C ASP A 798 -32.68 32.59 -10.31
N MET A 799 -32.48 31.51 -11.09
CA MET A 799 -33.18 30.25 -10.86
C MET A 799 -32.81 29.63 -9.50
N LEU A 800 -31.54 29.70 -9.08
CA LEU A 800 -31.10 29.19 -7.78
C LEU A 800 -31.69 29.99 -6.60
N LYS A 801 -31.78 31.31 -6.74
CA LYS A 801 -32.47 32.19 -5.77
C LYS A 801 -33.96 31.85 -5.70
N GLU A 802 -34.63 31.71 -6.84
CA GLU A 802 -36.05 31.33 -6.93
C GLU A 802 -36.28 29.95 -6.27
N ALA A 803 -35.39 29.00 -6.52
CA ALA A 803 -35.45 27.66 -5.97
C ALA A 803 -35.02 27.58 -4.49
N SER A 804 -34.45 28.64 -3.90
CA SER A 804 -33.81 28.60 -2.58
C SER A 804 -32.77 27.46 -2.45
N LEU A 805 -32.06 27.15 -3.53
CA LEU A 805 -31.03 26.12 -3.58
C LEU A 805 -29.64 26.74 -3.50
N SER A 806 -28.72 26.06 -2.82
CA SER A 806 -27.29 26.35 -2.95
C SER A 806 -26.74 25.77 -4.26
N THR A 807 -25.61 26.29 -4.73
CA THR A 807 -24.92 25.81 -5.93
C THR A 807 -24.44 24.34 -5.84
N SER A 808 -24.22 23.83 -4.62
CA SER A 808 -23.82 22.43 -4.39
C SER A 808 -24.88 21.43 -4.83
N GLY A 809 -24.53 20.53 -5.75
CA GLY A 809 -25.41 19.51 -6.33
C GLY A 809 -26.27 20.02 -7.50
N VAL A 810 -25.87 21.13 -8.12
CA VAL A 810 -26.48 21.70 -9.33
C VAL A 810 -25.57 21.42 -10.52
N PHE A 811 -26.15 20.91 -11.61
CA PHE A 811 -25.44 20.58 -12.84
C PHE A 811 -25.96 21.46 -13.98
N PHE A 812 -25.05 21.92 -14.84
CA PHE A 812 -25.40 22.62 -16.07
C PHE A 812 -24.84 21.86 -17.27
N ILE A 813 -25.68 21.50 -18.24
CA ILE A 813 -25.30 20.74 -19.44
C ILE A 813 -25.47 21.64 -20.66
N ASP A 814 -24.40 21.76 -21.44
CA ASP A 814 -24.34 22.58 -22.65
C ASP A 814 -23.26 22.00 -23.58
N ASP A 815 -23.42 22.15 -24.89
CA ASP A 815 -22.41 21.76 -25.87
C ASP A 815 -21.46 22.91 -26.22
N SER A 816 -21.85 24.17 -25.98
CA SER A 816 -21.07 25.35 -26.30
C SER A 816 -19.89 25.56 -25.33
N PRO A 817 -18.63 25.51 -25.80
CA PRO A 817 -17.46 25.72 -24.94
C PRO A 817 -17.43 27.11 -24.30
N SER A 818 -17.86 28.15 -25.03
CA SER A 818 -17.86 29.53 -24.54
C SER A 818 -18.89 29.77 -23.44
N GLU A 819 -20.09 29.19 -23.58
CA GLU A 819 -21.14 29.29 -22.55
C GLU A 819 -20.77 28.46 -21.31
N CYS A 820 -20.17 27.28 -21.50
CA CYS A 820 -19.63 26.48 -20.40
C CYS A 820 -18.58 27.26 -19.60
N ALA A 821 -17.60 27.87 -20.28
CA ALA A 821 -16.54 28.66 -19.63
C ALA A 821 -17.10 29.88 -18.89
N GLU A 822 -18.11 30.55 -19.46
CA GLU A 822 -18.81 31.68 -18.84
C GLU A 822 -19.47 31.27 -17.51
N VAL A 823 -20.22 30.17 -17.51
CA VAL A 823 -20.88 29.66 -16.31
C VAL A 823 -19.87 29.18 -15.28
N MET A 824 -18.78 28.51 -15.69
CA MET A 824 -17.72 28.08 -14.76
C MET A 824 -17.06 29.27 -14.06
N ALA A 825 -16.83 30.39 -14.76
CA ALA A 825 -16.20 31.58 -14.20
C ALA A 825 -17.12 32.33 -13.22
N ASN A 826 -18.42 32.43 -13.55
CA ASN A 826 -19.37 33.27 -12.81
C ASN A 826 -20.24 32.49 -11.80
N CYS A 827 -20.26 31.16 -11.87
CA CYS A 827 -21.01 30.27 -10.97
C CYS A 827 -20.14 29.11 -10.45
N PRO A 828 -19.05 29.36 -9.68
CA PRO A 828 -18.02 28.37 -9.35
C PRO A 828 -18.48 27.16 -8.49
N GLY A 829 -19.72 27.18 -7.99
CA GLY A 829 -20.30 26.03 -7.28
C GLY A 829 -21.18 25.12 -8.14
N VAL A 830 -21.49 25.52 -9.38
CA VAL A 830 -22.28 24.72 -10.34
C VAL A 830 -21.33 23.80 -11.10
N THR A 831 -21.68 22.51 -11.20
CA THR A 831 -20.88 21.56 -11.99
C THR A 831 -21.30 21.66 -13.45
N VAL A 832 -20.42 22.22 -14.27
CA VAL A 832 -20.65 22.39 -15.71
C VAL A 832 -20.17 21.15 -16.46
N ILE A 833 -21.06 20.59 -17.27
CA ILE A 833 -20.85 19.42 -18.11
C ILE A 833 -20.87 19.89 -19.57
N GLN A 834 -19.67 20.03 -20.13
CA GLN A 834 -19.53 20.29 -21.56
C GLN A 834 -19.70 18.98 -22.32
N LEU A 835 -20.69 18.90 -23.20
CA LEU A 835 -20.89 17.71 -24.03
C LEU A 835 -19.78 17.59 -25.10
N PRO A 836 -19.31 16.37 -25.40
CA PRO A 836 -18.41 16.14 -26.53
C PRO A 836 -18.97 16.69 -27.86
N SER A 837 -18.09 17.26 -28.68
CA SER A 837 -18.43 17.72 -30.03
C SER A 837 -18.85 16.56 -30.93
N ASP A 838 -18.25 15.39 -30.76
CA ASP A 838 -18.72 14.15 -31.38
C ASP A 838 -19.98 13.64 -30.66
N ILE A 839 -21.09 13.68 -31.41
CA ILE A 839 -22.42 13.27 -30.98
C ILE A 839 -22.44 11.79 -30.52
N ASN A 840 -21.61 10.91 -31.09
CA ASN A 840 -21.57 9.50 -30.75
C ASN A 840 -20.92 9.23 -29.39
N LEU A 841 -20.06 10.14 -28.92
CA LEU A 841 -19.39 10.01 -27.62
C LEU A 841 -20.24 10.51 -26.45
N ARG A 842 -21.36 11.21 -26.71
CA ARG A 842 -22.21 11.81 -25.67
C ARG A 842 -22.88 10.77 -24.77
N GLU A 843 -23.35 9.67 -25.33
CA GLU A 843 -23.95 8.56 -24.56
C GLU A 843 -22.94 7.88 -23.61
N PRO A 844 -21.79 7.34 -24.09
CA PRO A 844 -20.82 6.71 -23.20
C PRO A 844 -20.24 7.71 -22.19
N PHE A 845 -20.07 8.98 -22.57
CA PHE A 845 -19.64 10.04 -21.68
C PHE A 845 -20.60 10.24 -20.51
N LEU A 846 -21.90 10.45 -20.77
CA LEU A 846 -22.88 10.65 -19.69
C LEU A 846 -23.08 9.39 -18.83
N LYS A 847 -23.00 8.18 -19.41
CA LYS A 847 -23.04 6.91 -18.65
C LYS A 847 -21.86 6.77 -17.69
N HIS A 848 -20.70 7.35 -18.01
CA HIS A 848 -19.48 7.31 -17.20
C HIS A 848 -19.21 8.58 -16.39
N PHE A 849 -20.13 9.56 -16.43
CA PHE A 849 -20.02 10.76 -15.59
C PHE A 849 -20.54 10.50 -14.17
N TRP A 850 -19.68 9.92 -13.33
CA TRP A 850 -20.03 9.45 -11.97
C TRP A 850 -20.74 10.47 -11.06
N PRO A 851 -20.50 11.79 -11.13
CA PRO A 851 -21.22 12.76 -10.30
C PRO A 851 -22.75 12.77 -10.49
N LEU A 852 -23.25 12.23 -11.60
CA LEU A 852 -24.69 12.09 -11.85
C LEU A 852 -25.27 10.75 -11.36
N ASP A 853 -24.50 9.88 -10.71
CA ASP A 853 -25.04 8.63 -10.15
C ASP A 853 -26.02 8.91 -9.02
N ASN A 854 -27.11 8.13 -8.95
CA ASN A 854 -28.14 8.31 -7.92
C ASN A 854 -27.81 7.42 -6.71
N SER A 855 -27.76 7.99 -5.50
CA SER A 855 -27.97 7.22 -4.28
C SER A 855 -29.48 7.01 -4.10
N LYS A 856 -29.90 5.78 -3.76
CA LYS A 856 -31.29 5.28 -3.71
C LYS A 856 -32.37 6.36 -3.50
N VAL A 857 -33.34 6.39 -4.42
CA VAL A 857 -34.53 7.25 -4.39
C VAL A 857 -35.45 6.79 -3.25
N THR A 858 -35.78 7.69 -2.32
CA THR A 858 -36.77 7.41 -1.28
C THR A 858 -38.19 7.75 -1.75
N ASN A 859 -39.23 7.13 -1.18
CA ASN A 859 -40.63 7.48 -1.45
C ASN A 859 -40.94 8.99 -1.21
N GLU A 860 -40.14 9.68 -0.39
CA GLU A 860 -40.25 11.12 -0.15
C GLU A 860 -39.57 11.97 -1.25
N ASP A 861 -38.56 11.45 -1.96
CA ASP A 861 -37.90 12.17 -3.06
C ASP A 861 -38.84 12.35 -4.26
N HIS A 862 -39.73 11.38 -4.49
CA HIS A 862 -40.86 11.54 -5.41
C HIS A 862 -41.82 12.68 -5.00
N GLN A 863 -41.90 13.04 -3.71
CA GLN A 863 -42.78 14.10 -3.20
C GLN A 863 -42.16 15.51 -3.24
N ARG A 864 -40.85 15.66 -3.53
CA ARG A 864 -40.17 16.98 -3.55
C ARG A 864 -40.71 17.93 -4.61
N HIS A 865 -41.09 17.40 -5.77
CA HIS A 865 -41.74 18.18 -6.82
C HIS A 865 -43.04 18.84 -6.30
N TYR A 866 -43.82 18.11 -5.49
CA TYR A 866 -45.06 18.59 -4.89
C TYR A 866 -44.83 19.69 -3.83
N LEU A 867 -43.76 19.57 -3.02
CA LEU A 867 -43.38 20.58 -2.02
C LEU A 867 -42.99 21.93 -2.66
N TYR A 868 -42.29 21.91 -3.80
CA TYR A 868 -41.96 23.13 -4.56
C TYR A 868 -43.21 23.79 -5.16
N MET A 869 -44.15 23.00 -5.67
CA MET A 869 -45.43 23.54 -6.12
C MET A 869 -46.21 24.23 -4.98
N GLN A 870 -46.14 23.70 -3.76
CA GLN A 870 -46.75 24.33 -2.59
C GLN A 870 -46.06 25.64 -2.19
N GLU A 871 -44.73 25.70 -2.20
CA GLU A 871 -43.98 26.93 -1.87
C GLU A 871 -44.27 28.05 -2.89
N ARG A 872 -44.43 27.71 -4.17
CA ARG A 872 -44.84 28.66 -5.21
C ARG A 872 -46.24 29.22 -4.94
N ARG A 873 -47.17 28.41 -4.41
CA ARG A 873 -48.50 28.88 -3.97
C ARG A 873 -48.41 29.80 -2.75
N ARG A 874 -47.52 29.51 -1.79
CA ARG A 874 -47.26 30.38 -0.62
C ARG A 874 -46.68 31.73 -1.00
N ASN A 875 -45.73 31.77 -1.93
CA ASN A 875 -45.14 33.03 -2.42
C ASN A 875 -46.16 33.89 -3.17
N ARG A 876 -46.98 33.31 -4.05
CA ARG A 876 -48.12 34.03 -4.66
C ARG A 876 -49.11 34.55 -3.61
N PHE A 877 -49.37 33.77 -2.56
CA PHE A 877 -50.24 34.21 -1.47
C PHE A 877 -49.64 35.40 -0.70
N LYS A 878 -48.34 35.35 -0.42
CA LYS A 878 -47.60 36.47 0.21
C LYS A 878 -47.66 37.76 -0.62
N GLU A 879 -47.54 37.64 -1.94
CA GLU A 879 -47.69 38.77 -2.87
C GLU A 879 -49.12 39.34 -2.91
N SER A 880 -50.13 38.53 -2.57
CA SER A 880 -51.54 38.93 -2.54
C SER A 880 -52.02 39.52 -1.20
N THR A 881 -51.19 39.53 -0.15
CA THR A 881 -51.54 40.03 1.20
C THR A 881 -51.00 41.44 1.47
N SER A 882 -51.77 42.25 2.21
CA SER A 882 -51.48 43.66 2.49
C SER A 882 -50.38 43.92 3.52
N SER A 883 -50.16 43.01 4.47
CA SER A 883 -49.13 43.13 5.51
C SER A 883 -48.54 41.76 5.87
N PHE A 884 -47.36 41.77 6.52
CA PHE A 884 -46.74 40.53 7.00
C PHE A 884 -47.57 39.83 8.09
N SER A 885 -48.26 40.61 8.93
CA SER A 885 -49.19 40.10 9.94
C SER A 885 -50.39 39.38 9.29
N ASP A 886 -50.97 39.98 8.24
CA ASP A 886 -52.06 39.35 7.46
C ASP A 886 -51.61 38.05 6.78
N PHE A 887 -50.37 38.02 6.29
CA PHE A 887 -49.77 36.82 5.71
C PHE A 887 -49.64 35.69 6.75
N ILE A 888 -49.08 35.96 7.92
CA ILE A 888 -48.89 34.95 8.98
C ILE A 888 -50.23 34.41 9.47
N ASN A 889 -51.19 35.29 9.74
CA ASN A 889 -52.53 34.88 10.17
C ASN A 889 -53.25 34.08 9.07
N GLY A 890 -53.08 34.48 7.81
CA GLY A 890 -53.64 33.80 6.65
C GLY A 890 -53.05 32.43 6.34
N LEU A 891 -51.87 32.07 6.88
CA LEU A 891 -51.27 30.74 6.73
C LEU A 891 -51.97 29.67 7.58
N ASN A 892 -52.60 30.04 8.71
CA ASN A 892 -53.15 29.11 9.70
C ASN A 892 -52.14 28.03 10.13
N LEU A 893 -50.99 28.46 10.64
CA LEU A 893 -49.92 27.54 11.04
C LEU A 893 -50.34 26.68 12.24
N SER A 894 -50.23 25.36 12.09
CA SER A 894 -50.35 24.40 13.18
C SER A 894 -48.97 23.82 13.49
N ILE A 895 -48.54 23.98 14.75
CA ILE A 895 -47.21 23.59 15.24
C ILE A 895 -47.39 22.49 16.30
N SER A 896 -46.83 21.32 16.04
CA SER A 896 -46.83 20.18 16.96
C SER A 896 -45.41 19.90 17.43
N ILE A 897 -45.20 19.81 18.75
CA ILE A 897 -43.92 19.39 19.36
C ILE A 897 -44.17 18.09 20.11
N ARG A 898 -43.44 17.02 19.74
CA ARG A 898 -43.56 15.69 20.37
C ARG A 898 -42.19 15.06 20.59
N LYS A 899 -42.12 14.08 21.50
CA LYS A 899 -40.90 13.30 21.73
C LYS A 899 -40.53 12.52 20.47
N ALA A 900 -39.24 12.49 20.13
CA ALA A 900 -38.72 11.80 18.96
C ALA A 900 -38.75 10.27 19.17
N THR A 901 -39.09 9.53 18.12
CA THR A 901 -38.94 8.06 18.06
C THR A 901 -37.72 7.68 17.22
N PHE A 902 -37.34 6.40 17.23
CA PHE A 902 -36.21 5.90 16.42
C PHE A 902 -36.38 6.17 14.92
N ASP A 903 -37.62 6.20 14.41
CA ASP A 903 -37.92 6.54 13.01
C ASP A 903 -37.53 7.98 12.64
N ASN A 904 -37.36 8.85 13.63
CA ASN A 904 -37.01 10.25 13.42
C ASN A 904 -35.49 10.49 13.36
N ILE A 905 -34.66 9.49 13.64
CA ILE A 905 -33.18 9.63 13.70
C ILE A 905 -32.62 10.16 12.38
N ALA A 906 -32.99 9.55 11.25
CA ALA A 906 -32.54 9.99 9.93
C ALA A 906 -32.95 11.44 9.64
N ARG A 907 -34.15 11.84 10.10
CA ARG A 907 -34.66 13.19 9.91
C ARG A 907 -33.91 14.21 10.76
N ILE A 908 -33.63 13.89 12.03
CA ILE A 908 -32.88 14.72 12.97
C ILE A 908 -31.43 14.90 12.47
N SER A 909 -30.79 13.82 12.00
CA SER A 909 -29.45 13.88 11.41
C SER A 909 -29.42 14.83 10.23
N ARG A 910 -30.30 14.63 9.24
CA ARG A 910 -30.40 15.52 8.08
C ARG A 910 -30.67 16.97 8.45
N LEU A 911 -31.50 17.23 9.45
CA LEU A 911 -31.74 18.60 9.96
C LEU A 911 -30.47 19.20 10.56
N SER A 912 -29.73 18.42 11.36
CA SER A 912 -28.48 18.87 11.98
C SER A 912 -27.43 19.24 10.92
N PHE A 913 -27.36 18.54 9.78
CA PHE A 913 -26.45 18.86 8.67
C PHE A 913 -26.87 20.06 7.83
N ARG A 914 -28.17 20.37 7.74
CA ARG A 914 -28.71 21.42 6.87
C ARG A 914 -28.92 22.76 7.57
N THR A 915 -29.07 22.78 8.89
CA THR A 915 -29.37 23.99 9.63
C THR A 915 -28.09 24.66 10.13
N ASN A 916 -27.82 25.88 9.65
CA ASN A 916 -26.63 26.67 10.03
C ASN A 916 -26.97 27.99 10.72
N GLN A 917 -28.18 28.50 10.46
CA GLN A 917 -28.60 29.84 10.86
C GLN A 917 -29.24 29.87 12.24
N PHE A 918 -30.05 28.84 12.55
CA PHE A 918 -30.78 28.76 13.80
C PHE A 918 -30.38 27.48 14.55
N THR A 919 -29.19 27.48 15.17
CA THR A 919 -28.61 26.37 15.95
C THR A 919 -27.67 26.86 17.05
N LEU A 920 -27.62 26.14 18.20
CA LEU A 920 -26.73 26.46 19.35
C LEU A 920 -25.24 26.33 19.01
N GLY A 921 -24.88 25.45 18.08
CA GLY A 921 -23.51 25.25 17.59
C GLY A 921 -23.48 24.59 16.21
N ILE A 922 -22.28 24.38 15.64
CA ILE A 922 -22.10 23.73 14.32
C ILE A 922 -22.12 22.19 14.45
N THR A 923 -22.42 21.65 15.63
CA THR A 923 -22.43 20.20 15.89
C THR A 923 -23.34 19.48 14.90
N ARG A 924 -22.77 18.58 14.12
CA ARG A 924 -23.47 17.72 13.17
C ARG A 924 -23.61 16.35 13.79
N TYR A 925 -24.83 15.84 13.82
CA TYR A 925 -25.10 14.54 14.38
C TYR A 925 -25.31 13.53 13.26
N THR A 926 -24.46 12.50 13.23
CA THR A 926 -24.74 11.29 12.46
C THR A 926 -25.95 10.56 13.05
N GLU A 927 -26.58 9.69 12.28
CA GLU A 927 -27.71 8.87 12.78
C GLU A 927 -27.30 8.05 14.02
N GLU A 928 -26.06 7.54 14.04
CA GLU A 928 -25.49 6.79 15.16
C GLU A 928 -25.33 7.65 16.42
N GLN A 929 -24.78 8.87 16.28
CA GLN A 929 -24.63 9.79 17.40
C GLN A 929 -25.97 10.16 18.04
N ILE A 930 -27.02 10.35 17.23
CA ILE A 930 -28.37 10.62 17.75
C ILE A 930 -28.91 9.41 18.49
N CYS A 931 -28.74 8.21 17.92
CA CYS A 931 -29.16 6.98 18.58
C CYS A 931 -28.53 6.85 19.97
N THR A 932 -27.22 7.08 20.09
CA THR A 932 -26.50 7.05 21.38
C THR A 932 -26.99 8.15 22.33
N LEU A 933 -27.21 9.37 21.83
CA LEU A 933 -27.68 10.50 22.65
C LEU A 933 -29.12 10.31 23.13
N MET A 934 -29.99 9.65 22.36
CA MET A 934 -31.38 9.37 22.75
C MET A 934 -31.49 8.44 23.96
N HIS A 935 -30.41 7.72 24.33
CA HIS A 935 -30.37 6.95 25.58
C HIS A 935 -30.16 7.83 26.82
N ASN A 936 -29.51 8.99 26.68
CA ASN A 936 -29.07 9.83 27.79
C ASN A 936 -29.71 11.24 27.81
N SER A 937 -30.47 11.57 26.76
CA SER A 937 -31.09 12.89 26.55
C SER A 937 -32.46 12.73 25.91
N ASP A 938 -33.38 13.64 26.23
CA ASP A 938 -34.69 13.70 25.61
C ASP A 938 -34.65 14.54 24.33
N PHE A 939 -35.04 13.93 23.21
CA PHE A 939 -35.19 14.60 21.92
C PHE A 939 -36.66 14.90 21.63
N PHE A 940 -36.94 16.12 21.19
CA PHE A 940 -38.25 16.56 20.72
C PHE A 940 -38.15 17.03 19.28
N ILE A 941 -39.12 16.65 18.46
CA ILE A 941 -39.26 17.09 17.07
C ILE A 941 -40.41 18.07 16.92
N VAL A 942 -40.23 19.02 16.01
CA VAL A 942 -41.19 20.09 15.72
C VAL A 942 -41.73 19.90 14.30
N ASP A 943 -43.01 19.59 14.18
CA ASP A 943 -43.72 19.50 12.90
C ASP A 943 -44.60 20.73 12.69
N VAL A 944 -44.63 21.22 11.43
CA VAL A 944 -45.42 22.40 11.07
C VAL A 944 -46.28 22.11 9.84
N THR A 945 -47.52 22.57 9.86
CA THR A 945 -48.47 22.48 8.74
C THR A 945 -49.14 23.83 8.52
N ASP A 946 -49.49 24.15 7.27
CA ASP A 946 -50.31 25.33 6.91
C ASP A 946 -51.44 24.95 5.95
N ARG A 947 -52.21 25.95 5.52
CA ARG A 947 -53.31 25.79 4.55
C ARG A 947 -52.92 25.25 3.17
N PHE A 948 -51.64 25.28 2.80
CA PHE A 948 -51.15 24.83 1.49
C PHE A 948 -50.49 23.46 1.55
N GLY A 949 -50.12 22.98 2.74
CA GLY A 949 -49.60 21.64 2.98
C GLY A 949 -48.71 21.54 4.21
N SER A 950 -48.12 20.35 4.40
CA SER A 950 -47.20 20.08 5.51
C SER A 950 -45.79 20.56 5.20
N TYR A 951 -45.14 21.23 6.15
CA TYR A 951 -43.70 21.46 6.13
C TYR A 951 -42.93 20.21 6.57
N GLY A 952 -43.60 19.26 7.24
CA GLY A 952 -42.99 18.13 7.92
C GLY A 952 -42.17 18.56 9.13
N THR A 953 -41.22 17.73 9.57
CA THR A 953 -40.34 18.05 10.70
C THR A 953 -39.37 19.16 10.34
N VAL A 954 -39.43 20.27 11.06
CA VAL A 954 -38.65 21.50 10.79
C VAL A 954 -37.70 21.87 11.90
N GLY A 955 -37.87 21.35 13.12
CA GLY A 955 -37.03 21.69 14.26
C GLY A 955 -36.78 20.52 15.21
N VAL A 956 -35.74 20.63 16.03
CA VAL A 956 -35.35 19.65 17.04
C VAL A 956 -34.88 20.37 18.31
N ILE A 957 -35.26 19.82 19.47
CA ILE A 957 -34.79 20.25 20.79
C ILE A 957 -34.22 19.02 21.50
N GLN A 958 -32.97 19.08 21.96
CA GLN A 958 -32.35 18.07 22.82
C GLN A 958 -32.19 18.64 24.22
N ILE A 959 -32.67 17.90 25.20
CA ILE A 959 -32.62 18.26 26.62
C ILE A 959 -31.86 17.19 27.37
N THR A 960 -30.92 17.62 28.21
CA THR A 960 -30.15 16.75 29.10
C THR A 960 -30.33 17.21 30.52
N VAL A 961 -30.54 16.26 31.43
CA VAL A 961 -30.63 16.52 32.87
C VAL A 961 -29.43 15.84 33.54
N LYS A 962 -28.50 16.64 34.07
CA LYS A 962 -27.30 16.15 34.77
C LYS A 962 -27.09 16.98 36.04
N ASN A 963 -26.71 16.33 37.14
CA ASN A 963 -26.37 17.00 38.41
C ASN A 963 -27.44 18.00 38.90
N ASN A 964 -28.73 17.69 38.73
CA ASN A 964 -29.85 18.58 39.05
C ASN A 964 -29.86 19.91 38.25
N GLU A 965 -29.27 19.91 37.05
CA GLU A 965 -29.30 21.00 36.09
C GLU A 965 -30.01 20.56 34.81
N PHE A 966 -30.89 21.43 34.28
CA PHE A 966 -31.62 21.23 33.04
C PHE A 966 -30.92 22.00 31.91
N SER A 967 -30.27 21.29 30.99
CA SER A 967 -29.54 21.89 29.87
C SER A 967 -30.22 21.62 28.53
N VAL A 968 -30.22 22.64 27.66
CA VAL A 968 -30.57 22.48 26.25
C VAL A 968 -29.29 22.38 25.45
N ASP A 969 -29.00 21.18 24.94
CA ASP A 969 -27.74 20.91 24.24
C ASP A 969 -27.89 21.08 22.73
N THR A 970 -29.12 20.90 22.20
CA THR A 970 -29.45 21.15 20.80
C THR A 970 -30.74 21.93 20.70
N PHE A 971 -30.74 23.02 19.92
CA PHE A 971 -31.93 23.81 19.60
C PHE A 971 -31.83 24.26 18.15
N LEU A 972 -32.52 23.56 17.24
CA LEU A 972 -32.39 23.79 15.80
C LEU A 972 -33.73 24.03 15.12
N LEU A 973 -33.76 24.95 14.15
CA LEU A 973 -34.93 25.24 13.32
C LEU A 973 -34.55 25.50 11.86
N SER A 974 -35.27 24.87 10.95
CA SER A 974 -35.11 25.04 9.51
C SER A 974 -35.57 26.43 9.05
N CYS A 975 -34.82 27.06 8.12
CA CYS A 975 -35.12 28.39 7.57
C CYS A 975 -36.55 28.53 7.00
N ARG A 976 -37.14 27.45 6.48
CA ARG A 976 -38.52 27.46 5.92
C ARG A 976 -39.61 27.73 6.96
N ALA A 977 -39.31 27.52 8.25
CA ALA A 977 -40.23 27.75 9.36
C ALA A 977 -39.82 28.93 10.25
N LEU A 978 -38.64 29.50 10.01
CA LEU A 978 -38.06 30.58 10.81
C LEU A 978 -38.80 31.90 10.57
N GLY A 979 -39.03 32.67 11.65
CA GLY A 979 -39.66 33.99 11.60
C GLY A 979 -41.17 33.94 11.44
N ARG A 980 -41.79 32.81 11.79
CA ARG A 980 -43.24 32.57 11.74
C ARG A 980 -43.80 32.21 13.12
N GLY A 981 -43.04 32.48 14.18
CA GLY A 981 -43.42 32.17 15.57
C GLY A 981 -43.11 30.75 16.03
N VAL A 982 -42.49 29.92 15.19
CA VAL A 982 -42.12 28.54 15.54
C VAL A 982 -41.00 28.54 16.59
N GLU A 983 -39.99 29.39 16.41
CA GLU A 983 -38.90 29.58 17.38
C GLU A 983 -39.39 30.01 18.77
N HIS A 984 -40.37 30.91 18.83
CA HIS A 984 -41.01 31.36 20.06
C HIS A 984 -41.75 30.22 20.76
N ARG A 985 -42.46 29.40 19.98
CA ARG A 985 -43.18 28.24 20.51
C ARG A 985 -42.24 27.17 21.05
N MET A 986 -41.10 26.95 20.38
CA MET A 986 -40.04 26.05 20.86
C MET A 986 -39.46 26.52 22.20
N ALA A 987 -39.15 27.82 22.33
CA ALA A 987 -38.62 28.37 23.59
C ALA A 987 -39.65 28.26 24.74
N SER A 988 -40.91 28.60 24.48
CA SER A 988 -42.01 28.46 25.45
C SER A 988 -42.25 27.00 25.84
N PHE A 989 -42.11 26.05 24.90
CA PHE A 989 -42.17 24.61 25.20
C PHE A 989 -41.06 24.19 26.16
N THR A 990 -39.82 24.58 25.90
CA THR A 990 -38.67 24.27 26.78
C THR A 990 -38.90 24.78 28.21
N GLY A 991 -39.39 26.01 28.37
CA GLY A 991 -39.70 26.58 29.69
C GLY A 991 -40.81 25.82 30.44
N ASN A 992 -41.90 25.48 29.74
CA ASN A 992 -42.98 24.65 30.32
C ASN A 992 -42.50 23.25 30.71
N HIS A 993 -41.62 22.65 29.89
CA HIS A 993 -41.10 21.30 30.16
C HIS A 993 -40.16 21.28 31.36
N ALA A 994 -39.27 22.27 31.49
CA ALA A 994 -38.40 22.44 32.66
C ALA A 994 -39.20 22.60 33.96
N GLU A 995 -40.25 23.44 33.95
CA GLU A 995 -41.12 23.67 35.11
C GLU A 995 -41.90 22.39 35.48
N HIS A 996 -42.42 21.65 34.50
CA HIS A 996 -43.10 20.38 34.74
C HIS A 996 -42.20 19.33 35.39
N LEU A 997 -40.90 19.36 35.08
CA LEU A 997 -39.88 18.49 35.68
C LEU A 997 -39.27 19.05 36.98
N GLY A 998 -39.77 20.19 37.49
CA GLY A 998 -39.37 20.77 38.77
C GLY A 998 -38.13 21.70 38.72
N PHE A 999 -37.65 22.06 37.52
CA PHE A 999 -36.47 22.92 37.36
C PHE A 999 -36.85 24.40 37.27
N GLN A 1000 -36.21 25.23 38.10
CA GLN A 1000 -36.42 26.68 38.13
C GLN A 1000 -35.66 27.44 37.04
N ASN A 1001 -34.58 26.85 36.50
CA ASN A 1001 -33.71 27.48 35.51
C ASN A 1001 -33.35 26.50 34.38
N VAL A 1002 -33.15 27.03 33.18
CA VAL A 1002 -32.72 26.33 31.97
C VAL A 1002 -31.36 26.89 31.53
N SER A 1003 -30.37 26.02 31.42
CA SER A 1003 -29.02 26.37 30.96
C SER A 1003 -28.89 26.16 29.45
N VAL A 1004 -28.40 27.18 28.73
CA VAL A 1004 -28.23 27.16 27.27
C VAL A 1004 -26.84 27.72 26.92
N SER A 1005 -26.06 26.97 26.14
CA SER A 1005 -24.73 27.38 25.68
C SER A 1005 -24.73 27.58 24.17
N ILE A 1006 -24.40 28.78 23.70
CA ILE A 1006 -24.43 29.16 22.28
C ILE A 1006 -23.02 29.45 21.79
N ALA A 1007 -22.53 28.71 20.80
CA ALA A 1007 -21.26 28.97 20.14
C ALA A 1007 -21.32 30.28 19.33
N VAL A 1008 -20.28 31.11 19.41
CA VAL A 1008 -20.22 32.37 18.65
C VAL A 1008 -19.66 32.11 17.24
N THR A 1009 -20.52 32.13 16.22
CA THR A 1009 -20.14 31.94 14.80
C THR A 1009 -20.80 32.96 13.87
N ASP A 1010 -20.22 33.27 12.71
CA ASP A 1010 -20.86 34.17 11.74
C ASP A 1010 -22.18 33.62 11.17
N LYS A 1011 -22.39 32.31 11.28
CA LYS A 1011 -23.52 31.62 10.67
C LYS A 1011 -24.77 31.62 11.55
N ASN A 1012 -24.63 31.53 12.88
CA ASN A 1012 -25.77 31.41 13.80
C ASN A 1012 -26.29 32.76 14.36
N VAL A 1013 -26.06 33.85 13.63
CA VAL A 1013 -26.56 35.20 14.00
C VAL A 1013 -28.07 35.20 14.30
N PRO A 1014 -28.95 34.58 13.48
CA PRO A 1014 -30.39 34.58 13.77
C PRO A 1014 -30.78 33.95 15.11
N LEU A 1015 -30.11 32.86 15.52
CA LEU A 1015 -30.34 32.26 16.84
C LEU A 1015 -29.90 33.19 17.97
N ARG A 1016 -28.71 33.80 17.84
CA ARG A 1016 -28.19 34.69 18.88
C ARG A 1016 -29.08 35.90 19.09
N SER A 1017 -29.50 36.56 18.00
CA SER A 1017 -30.43 37.68 18.07
C SER A 1017 -31.71 37.28 18.81
N PHE A 1018 -32.28 36.12 18.48
CA PHE A 1018 -33.48 35.61 19.15
C PHE A 1018 -33.29 35.43 20.67
N PHE A 1019 -32.18 34.84 21.13
CA PHE A 1019 -31.94 34.71 22.58
C PHE A 1019 -31.62 36.05 23.25
N TYR A 1020 -30.94 36.98 22.58
CA TYR A 1020 -30.72 38.32 23.12
C TYR A 1020 -32.03 39.09 23.34
N ASP A 1021 -33.03 38.90 22.48
CA ASP A 1021 -34.30 39.64 22.55
C ASP A 1021 -35.06 39.47 23.88
N PHE A 1022 -34.89 38.34 24.58
CA PHE A 1022 -35.59 38.06 25.85
C PHE A 1022 -34.70 37.54 26.98
N ALA A 1023 -33.47 37.10 26.70
CA ALA A 1023 -32.59 36.46 27.68
C ALA A 1023 -31.32 37.25 28.04
N THR A 1024 -31.17 38.49 27.56
CA THR A 1024 -29.96 39.31 27.77
C THR A 1024 -29.57 39.44 29.26
N ASP A 1025 -30.56 39.66 30.14
CA ASP A 1025 -30.33 39.84 31.59
C ASP A 1025 -29.90 38.55 32.32
N TYR A 1026 -29.92 37.40 31.63
CA TYR A 1026 -29.62 36.07 32.17
C TYR A 1026 -28.32 35.46 31.62
N LEU A 1027 -27.44 36.29 31.04
CA LEU A 1027 -26.12 35.88 30.55
C LEU A 1027 -25.14 35.77 31.72
N ASN A 1028 -24.73 34.54 32.07
CA ASN A 1028 -23.83 34.29 33.20
C ASN A 1028 -22.35 34.54 32.86
N SER A 1029 -21.92 34.24 31.63
CA SER A 1029 -20.55 34.48 31.18
C SER A 1029 -20.49 34.70 29.66
N LYS A 1030 -19.59 35.60 29.25
CA LYS A 1030 -19.29 35.93 27.86
C LYS A 1030 -17.86 35.50 27.56
N GLY A 1031 -17.68 34.28 27.03
CA GLY A 1031 -16.38 33.83 26.52
C GLY A 1031 -16.18 34.24 25.06
N GLU A 1032 -14.94 34.25 24.56
CA GLU A 1032 -14.67 34.55 23.14
C GLU A 1032 -15.33 33.55 22.19
N SER A 1033 -15.56 32.31 22.63
CA SER A 1033 -16.11 31.22 21.78
C SER A 1033 -17.55 30.80 22.11
N PHE A 1034 -18.07 31.09 23.33
CA PHE A 1034 -19.40 30.67 23.78
C PHE A 1034 -20.11 31.72 24.64
N LEU A 1035 -21.44 31.81 24.49
CA LEU A 1035 -22.36 32.57 25.33
C LEU A 1035 -23.16 31.59 26.22
N HIS A 1036 -23.09 31.76 27.54
CA HIS A 1036 -23.78 30.88 28.48
C HIS A 1036 -24.93 31.61 29.17
N PHE A 1037 -26.17 31.17 28.89
CA PHE A 1037 -27.40 31.70 29.48
C PHE A 1037 -27.93 30.76 30.55
N LYS A 1038 -28.41 31.32 31.66
CA LYS A 1038 -29.13 30.59 32.70
C LYS A 1038 -30.49 31.25 32.94
N ILE A 1039 -31.48 30.81 32.17
CA ILE A 1039 -32.75 31.51 32.00
C ILE A 1039 -33.79 30.91 32.96
N PRO A 1040 -34.51 31.71 33.76
CA PRO A 1040 -35.61 31.20 34.58
C PRO A 1040 -36.70 30.55 33.72
N SER A 1041 -37.16 29.35 34.12
CA SER A 1041 -38.23 28.62 33.40
C SER A 1041 -39.50 29.46 33.17
N PRO A 1042 -39.95 30.31 34.11
CA PRO A 1042 -41.10 31.21 33.90
C PRO A 1042 -40.89 32.24 32.79
N VAL A 1043 -39.65 32.69 32.55
CA VAL A 1043 -39.33 33.68 31.50
C VAL A 1043 -39.39 33.04 30.12
N LEU A 1044 -38.82 31.84 29.95
CA LEU A 1044 -38.93 31.10 28.69
C LEU A 1044 -40.39 30.82 28.30
N LYS A 1045 -41.24 30.51 29.29
CA LYS A 1045 -42.67 30.22 29.11
C LYS A 1045 -43.45 31.39 28.52
N THR A 1046 -43.08 32.64 28.86
CA THR A 1046 -43.78 33.86 28.43
C THR A 1046 -43.31 34.39 27.08
N VAL A 1047 -42.31 33.77 26.43
CA VAL A 1047 -41.87 34.13 25.08
C VAL A 1047 -43.03 33.97 24.09
N ARG A 1048 -43.43 35.07 23.45
CA ARG A 1048 -44.50 35.13 22.44
C ARG A 1048 -43.97 35.76 21.15
N PHE A 1049 -44.47 35.27 20.03
CA PHE A 1049 -44.19 35.86 18.72
C PHE A 1049 -45.06 37.10 18.53
N ASP A 1050 -44.42 38.21 18.15
CA ASP A 1050 -45.07 39.46 17.77
C ASP A 1050 -44.69 39.79 16.32
N PRO A 1051 -45.60 39.64 15.34
CA PRO A 1051 -45.30 39.86 13.92
C PRO A 1051 -45.06 41.34 13.56
N ASP A 1052 -45.43 42.30 14.43
CA ASP A 1052 -45.32 43.73 14.17
C ASP A 1052 -44.07 44.37 14.83
N ARG A 1053 -43.35 43.60 15.66
CA ARG A 1053 -42.15 44.06 16.36
C ARG A 1053 -40.92 44.08 15.44
N LYS A 1054 -40.35 45.27 15.21
CA LYS A 1054 -39.05 45.42 14.53
C LYS A 1054 -37.92 44.97 15.45
N ILE A 1055 -37.13 43.99 15.02
CA ILE A 1055 -35.93 43.52 15.74
C ILE A 1055 -34.93 44.68 15.84
N SER A 1056 -34.59 45.09 17.05
CA SER A 1056 -33.59 46.13 17.33
C SER A 1056 -32.19 45.51 17.42
N GLY A 1057 -31.29 45.85 16.50
CA GLY A 1057 -29.87 45.52 16.64
C GLY A 1057 -29.09 45.57 15.33
N GLU A 1058 -28.34 46.65 15.12
CA GLU A 1058 -27.29 46.76 14.10
C GLU A 1058 -26.23 45.67 14.30
N PHE A 1059 -26.17 44.70 13.40
CA PHE A 1059 -24.95 43.94 13.10
C PHE A 1059 -24.83 43.84 11.58
N THR A 1060 -24.60 44.99 10.94
CA THR A 1060 -24.32 45.08 9.51
C THR A 1060 -22.83 45.26 9.28
N LYS A 1061 -22.28 44.30 8.52
CA LYS A 1061 -21.10 44.38 7.64
C LYS A 1061 -19.77 44.82 8.28
N GLN A 1062 -18.95 43.84 8.62
CA GLN A 1062 -17.53 43.79 8.25
C GLN A 1062 -16.99 42.42 8.63
N HIS A 1063 -16.89 41.49 7.67
CA HIS A 1063 -15.81 40.51 7.60
C HIS A 1063 -15.80 39.90 6.20
N SER A 1064 -14.63 39.98 5.59
CA SER A 1064 -14.29 39.44 4.28
C SER A 1064 -14.54 37.94 4.23
N VAL A 1065 -15.06 37.47 3.10
CA VAL A 1065 -15.25 36.05 2.80
C VAL A 1065 -13.88 35.36 2.78
N GLN A 1066 -13.49 34.75 3.90
CA GLN A 1066 -12.52 33.66 3.86
C GLN A 1066 -13.25 32.40 3.37
N LYS A 1067 -12.84 31.93 2.18
CA LYS A 1067 -13.24 30.65 1.60
C LYS A 1067 -13.06 29.54 2.64
N GLN A 1068 -14.15 29.06 3.19
CA GLN A 1068 -14.18 27.73 3.80
C GLN A 1068 -14.10 26.73 2.65
N ASN A 1069 -12.93 26.14 2.46
CA ASN A 1069 -12.73 25.00 1.58
C ASN A 1069 -13.58 23.83 2.09
N SER A 1070 -14.79 23.71 1.57
CA SER A 1070 -15.41 22.39 1.40
C SER A 1070 -14.52 21.61 0.45
N TYR A 1071 -14.19 20.35 0.76
CA TYR A 1071 -13.52 19.44 -0.16
C TYR A 1071 -14.31 19.39 -1.48
N ILE A 1072 -13.84 20.11 -2.49
CA ILE A 1072 -14.33 20.01 -3.85
C ILE A 1072 -13.33 19.08 -4.52
N ILE A 1073 -13.75 17.84 -4.79
CA ILE A 1073 -13.02 16.98 -5.72
C ILE A 1073 -12.99 17.75 -7.04
N ASP A 1074 -11.80 17.92 -7.62
CA ASP A 1074 -11.64 18.65 -8.87
C ASP A 1074 -12.52 18.00 -9.96
N ASN A 1075 -13.44 18.78 -10.52
CA ASN A 1075 -14.37 18.31 -11.56
C ASN A 1075 -13.61 17.85 -12.82
N SER A 1076 -12.36 18.27 -13.00
CA SER A 1076 -11.48 17.85 -14.09
C SER A 1076 -11.26 16.32 -14.12
N ILE A 1077 -11.20 15.67 -12.96
CA ILE A 1077 -10.96 14.21 -12.85
C ILE A 1077 -12.17 13.43 -13.37
N TYR A 1078 -13.40 13.88 -13.09
CA TYR A 1078 -14.61 13.22 -13.59
C TYR A 1078 -14.78 13.39 -15.11
N LEU A 1079 -14.29 14.49 -15.67
CA LEU A 1079 -14.22 14.68 -17.11
C LEU A 1079 -13.20 13.71 -17.74
N GLU A 1080 -12.02 13.52 -17.13
CA GLU A 1080 -11.05 12.50 -17.56
C GLU A 1080 -11.66 11.09 -17.52
N ILE A 1081 -12.40 10.76 -16.45
CA ILE A 1081 -13.08 9.46 -16.31
C ILE A 1081 -14.09 9.22 -17.42
N ALA A 1082 -14.96 10.19 -17.67
CA ALA A 1082 -16.03 10.06 -18.66
C ALA A 1082 -15.49 10.01 -20.11
N THR A 1083 -14.30 10.57 -20.36
CA THR A 1083 -13.69 10.63 -21.70
C THR A 1083 -12.71 9.49 -21.96
N LYS A 1084 -11.73 9.29 -21.09
CA LYS A 1084 -10.62 8.35 -21.30
C LYS A 1084 -10.95 6.94 -20.82
N TYR A 1085 -11.55 6.81 -19.63
CA TYR A 1085 -11.79 5.52 -18.96
C TYR A 1085 -13.21 4.96 -19.20
N SER A 1086 -13.98 5.59 -20.11
CA SER A 1086 -15.22 5.03 -20.64
C SER A 1086 -14.98 3.90 -21.65
N ASP A 1087 -13.78 3.86 -22.26
CA ASP A 1087 -13.31 2.72 -23.03
C ASP A 1087 -12.61 1.72 -22.08
N PRO A 1088 -13.11 0.48 -21.95
CA PRO A 1088 -12.52 -0.53 -21.08
C PRO A 1088 -11.09 -0.87 -21.50
N LYS A 1089 -10.73 -0.81 -22.79
CA LYS A 1089 -9.34 -1.09 -23.23
C LYS A 1089 -8.36 -0.05 -22.68
N ASN A 1090 -8.73 1.23 -22.73
CA ASN A 1090 -7.92 2.31 -22.16
C ASN A 1090 -7.79 2.18 -20.64
N LEU A 1091 -8.86 1.78 -19.96
CA LEU A 1091 -8.86 1.52 -18.53
C LEU A 1091 -7.95 0.34 -18.17
N ILE A 1092 -8.10 -0.80 -18.84
CA ILE A 1092 -7.29 -2.01 -18.62
C ILE A 1092 -5.82 -1.72 -18.91
N CYS A 1093 -5.47 -1.15 -20.07
CA CYS A 1093 -4.07 -0.88 -20.41
C CYS A 1093 -3.45 0.26 -19.58
N SER A 1094 -4.25 1.10 -18.90
CA SER A 1094 -3.74 2.05 -17.91
C SER A 1094 -3.37 1.39 -16.57
N ILE A 1095 -3.98 0.24 -16.25
CA ILE A 1095 -3.69 -0.53 -15.03
C ILE A 1095 -2.68 -1.65 -15.33
N TYR A 1096 -2.77 -2.27 -16.50
CA TYR A 1096 -1.99 -3.40 -17.00
C TYR A 1096 -1.40 -3.11 -18.39
N PRO A 1097 -0.26 -2.40 -18.50
CA PRO A 1097 0.31 -1.99 -19.79
C PRO A 1097 0.66 -3.16 -20.74
N ASN A 1098 0.92 -4.34 -20.19
CA ASN A 1098 1.36 -5.52 -20.96
C ASN A 1098 0.21 -6.32 -21.61
N TYR A 1099 -1.03 -6.12 -21.16
CA TYR A 1099 -2.21 -6.80 -21.69
C TYR A 1099 -2.42 -6.51 -23.19
N CYS A 1100 -2.21 -5.26 -23.60
CA CYS A 1100 -2.35 -4.82 -24.99
C CYS A 1100 -1.36 -5.49 -25.98
N LYS A 1101 -0.26 -6.12 -25.51
CA LYS A 1101 0.74 -6.79 -26.37
C LYS A 1101 0.37 -8.24 -26.73
N GLN A 1102 -0.47 -8.91 -25.92
CA GLN A 1102 -0.74 -10.35 -26.06
C GLN A 1102 -1.82 -10.70 -27.11
N GLU A 1103 -2.84 -9.86 -27.33
CA GLU A 1103 -3.94 -10.15 -28.27
C GLU A 1103 -3.50 -10.27 -29.74
N PHE A 1104 -2.37 -9.68 -30.14
CA PHE A 1104 -1.92 -9.68 -31.54
C PHE A 1104 -1.27 -11.00 -31.99
N ASN A 1105 -0.83 -11.86 -31.07
CA ASN A 1105 -0.01 -13.04 -31.42
C ASN A 1105 -0.78 -14.37 -31.54
N ILE A 1106 -2.04 -14.45 -31.10
CA ILE A 1106 -2.75 -15.74 -30.95
C ILE A 1106 -3.54 -16.17 -32.20
N VAL A 1107 -3.70 -15.29 -33.20
CA VAL A 1107 -4.62 -15.51 -34.35
C VAL A 1107 -4.07 -16.45 -35.45
N GLN A 1108 -2.82 -16.92 -35.37
CA GLN A 1108 -2.26 -17.83 -36.37
C GLN A 1108 -1.70 -19.08 -35.69
N LEU A 1109 -2.31 -20.25 -35.87
CA LEU A 1109 -1.65 -21.57 -35.93
C LEU A 1109 -2.67 -22.71 -36.12
N GLN A 1110 -2.79 -23.19 -37.36
CA GLN A 1110 -3.34 -24.51 -37.72
C GLN A 1110 -2.54 -25.06 -38.92
N SER A 1111 -1.46 -25.82 -38.67
CA SER A 1111 -0.87 -26.87 -39.54
C SER A 1111 0.42 -27.44 -38.93
N ALA A 1112 0.87 -28.60 -39.46
CA ALA A 1112 1.92 -29.46 -38.89
C ALA A 1112 3.23 -28.72 -38.56
N ILE A 1113 3.63 -28.81 -37.29
CA ILE A 1113 4.68 -28.00 -36.68
C ILE A 1113 6.07 -28.58 -37.04
N ASN A 1114 6.88 -27.85 -37.81
CA ASN A 1114 8.29 -28.17 -38.04
C ASN A 1114 9.20 -27.56 -36.95
N LEU A 1115 10.50 -27.87 -36.93
CA LEU A 1115 11.43 -27.36 -35.90
C LEU A 1115 11.50 -25.83 -35.85
N ASP A 1116 11.38 -25.16 -36.99
CA ASP A 1116 11.38 -23.69 -37.06
C ASP A 1116 10.05 -23.10 -36.54
N ASP A 1117 8.93 -23.80 -36.72
CA ASP A 1117 7.65 -23.43 -36.11
C ASP A 1117 7.71 -23.57 -34.57
N ILE A 1118 8.34 -24.65 -34.04
CA ILE A 1118 8.57 -24.81 -32.60
C ILE A 1118 9.45 -23.68 -32.06
N LYS A 1119 10.53 -23.32 -32.76
CA LYS A 1119 11.42 -22.21 -32.36
C LYS A 1119 10.67 -20.89 -32.30
N ASN A 1120 9.84 -20.59 -33.30
CA ASN A 1120 9.04 -19.36 -33.32
C ASN A 1120 8.00 -19.31 -32.20
N ILE A 1121 7.33 -20.43 -31.91
CA ILE A 1121 6.37 -20.54 -30.81
C ILE A 1121 7.07 -20.34 -29.46
N ILE A 1122 8.20 -21.02 -29.23
CA ILE A 1122 8.96 -20.89 -27.98
C ILE A 1122 9.55 -19.49 -27.85
N GLY A 1123 10.04 -18.89 -28.93
CA GLY A 1123 10.52 -17.51 -28.96
C GLY A 1123 9.43 -16.49 -28.61
N GLY A 1124 8.22 -16.67 -29.15
CA GLY A 1124 7.05 -15.87 -28.78
C GLY A 1124 6.68 -16.04 -27.30
N ILE A 1125 6.68 -17.28 -26.80
CA ILE A 1125 6.38 -17.56 -25.39
C ILE A 1125 7.47 -16.99 -24.46
N PHE A 1126 8.75 -17.06 -24.84
CA PHE A 1126 9.86 -16.45 -24.10
C PHE A 1126 9.69 -14.93 -24.03
N SER A 1127 9.45 -14.29 -25.17
CA SER A 1127 9.18 -12.85 -25.25
C SER A 1127 8.00 -12.44 -24.36
N CYS A 1128 6.89 -13.18 -24.42
CA CYS A 1128 5.70 -12.91 -23.60
C CYS A 1128 5.93 -13.16 -22.11
N THR A 1129 6.63 -14.23 -21.74
CA THR A 1129 6.88 -14.60 -20.35
C THR A 1129 7.87 -13.65 -19.67
N LEU A 1130 8.76 -13.02 -20.46
CA LEU A 1130 9.83 -12.15 -19.98
C LEU A 1130 9.54 -10.65 -20.16
N ASP A 1131 8.47 -10.30 -20.87
CA ASP A 1131 8.14 -8.92 -21.28
C ASP A 1131 9.28 -8.21 -22.04
N THR A 1132 10.05 -8.99 -22.82
CA THR A 1132 11.15 -8.52 -23.67
C THR A 1132 10.74 -8.53 -25.15
N GLY A 1133 11.12 -7.51 -25.91
CA GLY A 1133 10.58 -7.26 -27.26
C GLY A 1133 10.97 -8.29 -28.33
N ASN A 1134 12.26 -8.61 -28.46
CA ASN A 1134 12.77 -9.60 -29.42
C ASN A 1134 13.75 -10.53 -28.70
N VAL A 1135 13.55 -11.84 -28.84
CA VAL A 1135 14.41 -12.88 -28.29
C VAL A 1135 15.03 -13.66 -29.45
N ASN A 1136 16.36 -13.74 -29.51
CA ASN A 1136 17.08 -14.50 -30.53
C ASN A 1136 17.01 -16.00 -30.21
N HIS A 1137 17.10 -16.84 -31.25
CA HIS A 1137 16.99 -18.30 -31.08
C HIS A 1137 18.10 -18.93 -30.22
N ASP A 1138 19.25 -18.26 -30.08
CA ASP A 1138 20.37 -18.67 -29.22
C ASP A 1138 20.27 -18.15 -27.78
N ASP A 1139 19.31 -17.26 -27.50
CA ASP A 1139 19.19 -16.64 -26.18
C ASP A 1139 18.76 -17.67 -25.14
N ASN A 1140 19.54 -17.73 -24.07
CA ASN A 1140 19.26 -18.54 -22.89
C ASN A 1140 18.19 -17.85 -22.06
N PHE A 1141 17.09 -18.56 -21.77
CA PHE A 1141 15.94 -18.10 -20.99
C PHE A 1141 16.35 -17.32 -19.74
N PHE A 1142 17.36 -17.78 -19.01
CA PHE A 1142 17.82 -17.17 -17.76
C PHE A 1142 18.63 -15.89 -17.98
N ASP A 1143 19.43 -15.85 -19.04
CA ASP A 1143 20.33 -14.74 -19.34
C ASP A 1143 19.55 -13.50 -19.85
N ILE A 1144 18.40 -13.71 -20.48
CA ILE A 1144 17.50 -12.64 -20.97
C ILE A 1144 16.42 -12.22 -19.95
N GLY A 1145 16.61 -12.56 -18.67
CA GLY A 1145 15.73 -12.11 -17.57
C GLY A 1145 14.71 -13.14 -17.09
N GLY A 1146 14.77 -14.38 -17.58
CA GLY A 1146 13.97 -15.50 -17.08
C GLY A 1146 14.39 -15.94 -15.70
N LYS A 1147 13.40 -16.14 -14.83
CA LYS A 1147 13.59 -16.59 -13.45
C LYS A 1147 12.94 -17.95 -13.27
N SER A 1148 13.43 -18.74 -12.32
CA SER A 1148 12.87 -20.06 -12.00
C SER A 1148 11.37 -20.02 -11.65
N ILE A 1149 10.87 -18.89 -11.14
CA ILE A 1149 9.44 -18.67 -10.84
C ILE A 1149 8.57 -18.53 -12.10
N LEU A 1150 9.17 -18.16 -13.24
CA LEU A 1150 8.50 -18.06 -14.53
C LEU A 1150 8.49 -19.40 -15.27
N ILE A 1151 9.33 -20.37 -14.87
CA ILE A 1151 9.42 -21.69 -15.51
C ILE A 1151 8.10 -22.46 -15.46
N PRO A 1152 7.32 -22.52 -14.36
CA PRO A 1152 6.02 -23.18 -14.37
C PRO A 1152 5.04 -22.53 -15.36
N SER A 1153 5.06 -21.19 -15.49
CA SER A 1153 4.25 -20.46 -16.45
C SER A 1153 4.72 -20.71 -17.89
N LEU A 1154 6.04 -20.69 -18.12
CA LEU A 1154 6.68 -21.00 -19.39
C LEU A 1154 6.33 -22.42 -19.84
N ILE A 1155 6.49 -23.41 -18.96
CA ILE A 1155 6.14 -24.81 -19.20
C ILE A 1155 4.65 -24.96 -19.46
N SER A 1156 3.80 -24.29 -18.69
CA SER A 1156 2.35 -24.30 -18.90
C SER A 1156 2.00 -23.77 -20.30
N GLN A 1157 2.60 -22.64 -20.70
CA GLN A 1157 2.39 -22.04 -22.02
C GLN A 1157 2.94 -22.91 -23.16
N ILE A 1158 4.12 -23.51 -23.02
CA ILE A 1158 4.71 -24.40 -24.03
C ILE A 1158 3.92 -25.71 -24.11
N ASN A 1159 3.55 -26.32 -22.98
CA ASN A 1159 2.72 -27.52 -22.93
C ASN A 1159 1.33 -27.26 -23.52
N LYS A 1160 0.74 -26.07 -23.29
CA LYS A 1160 -0.54 -25.64 -23.87
C LYS A 1160 -0.44 -25.40 -25.37
N ALA A 1161 0.63 -24.77 -25.84
CA ALA A 1161 0.83 -24.43 -27.25
C ALA A 1161 1.19 -25.65 -28.12
N LEU A 1162 1.94 -26.62 -27.57
CA LEU A 1162 2.49 -27.76 -28.30
C LEU A 1162 1.90 -29.12 -27.91
N HIS A 1163 0.97 -29.16 -26.95
CA HIS A 1163 0.35 -30.39 -26.43
C HIS A 1163 1.34 -31.45 -25.92
N ILE A 1164 2.40 -31.02 -25.25
CA ILE A 1164 3.45 -31.88 -24.68
C ILE A 1164 3.50 -31.78 -23.16
N ASN A 1165 4.29 -32.64 -22.52
CA ASN A 1165 4.53 -32.59 -21.09
C ASN A 1165 6.03 -32.37 -20.81
N LEU A 1166 6.40 -31.12 -20.53
CA LEU A 1166 7.73 -30.73 -20.08
C LEU A 1166 7.79 -30.61 -18.56
N SER A 1167 8.91 -31.05 -18.00
CA SER A 1167 9.25 -30.90 -16.59
C SER A 1167 10.12 -29.66 -16.36
N ILE A 1168 10.19 -29.20 -15.12
CA ILE A 1168 11.04 -28.06 -14.73
C ILE A 1168 12.51 -28.34 -15.07
N LEU A 1169 12.96 -29.60 -14.89
CA LEU A 1169 14.33 -30.04 -15.22
C LEU A 1169 14.65 -29.87 -16.71
N ASP A 1170 13.67 -30.06 -17.60
CA ASP A 1170 13.87 -29.93 -19.04
C ASP A 1170 14.27 -28.50 -19.45
N ILE A 1171 13.72 -27.48 -18.78
CA ILE A 1171 14.05 -26.07 -19.04
C ILE A 1171 15.44 -25.70 -18.51
N PHE A 1172 15.89 -26.32 -17.42
CA PHE A 1172 17.26 -26.12 -16.91
C PHE A 1172 18.32 -26.81 -17.75
N GLN A 1173 18.00 -27.97 -18.32
CA GLN A 1173 18.91 -28.75 -19.15
C GLN A 1173 19.03 -28.19 -20.58
N TYR A 1174 17.95 -27.60 -21.10
CA TYR A 1174 17.87 -27.01 -22.43
C TYR A 1174 17.37 -25.57 -22.35
N PRO A 1175 18.19 -24.61 -21.88
CA PRO A 1175 17.71 -23.28 -21.52
C PRO A 1175 17.60 -22.31 -22.71
N THR A 1176 18.14 -22.65 -23.88
CA THR A 1176 18.04 -21.80 -25.10
C THR A 1176 16.86 -22.22 -25.98
N ILE A 1177 16.29 -21.29 -26.76
CA ILE A 1177 15.17 -21.61 -27.67
C ILE A 1177 15.55 -22.74 -28.64
N ILE A 1178 16.76 -22.73 -29.20
CA ILE A 1178 17.25 -23.80 -30.09
C ILE A 1178 17.32 -25.14 -29.35
N SER A 1179 18.02 -25.21 -28.21
CA SER A 1179 18.23 -26.48 -27.51
C SER A 1179 16.91 -27.07 -26.99
N LEU A 1180 15.99 -26.22 -26.53
CA LEU A 1180 14.66 -26.63 -26.07
C LEU A 1180 13.79 -27.11 -27.23
N SER A 1181 13.81 -26.40 -28.36
CA SER A 1181 13.06 -26.80 -29.56
C SER A 1181 13.54 -28.13 -30.13
N GLU A 1182 14.86 -28.37 -30.14
CA GLU A 1182 15.44 -29.64 -30.58
C GLU A 1182 15.09 -30.80 -29.63
N TYR A 1183 15.11 -30.57 -28.32
CA TYR A 1183 14.67 -31.54 -27.32
C TYR A 1183 13.19 -31.90 -27.49
N ILE A 1184 12.32 -30.88 -27.65
CA ILE A 1184 10.88 -31.08 -27.86
C ILE A 1184 10.61 -31.83 -29.15
N CYS A 1185 11.28 -31.47 -30.25
CA CYS A 1185 11.13 -32.14 -31.53
C CYS A 1185 11.49 -33.64 -31.46
N ARG A 1186 12.54 -34.00 -30.70
CA ARG A 1186 12.88 -35.40 -30.40
C ARG A 1186 11.82 -36.09 -29.53
N LYS A 1187 11.31 -35.40 -28.50
CA LYS A 1187 10.28 -35.93 -27.59
C LYS A 1187 8.94 -36.22 -28.30
N VAL A 1188 8.57 -35.41 -29.29
CA VAL A 1188 7.36 -35.56 -30.13
C VAL A 1188 7.50 -36.69 -31.16
N THR A 1189 8.71 -36.90 -31.68
CA THR A 1189 9.00 -38.01 -32.62
C THR A 1189 9.09 -39.37 -31.92
N ASP A 1190 9.45 -39.42 -30.63
CA ASP A 1190 9.43 -40.66 -29.84
C ASP A 1190 8.03 -41.04 -29.30
N THR A 1191 7.14 -40.06 -29.06
CA THR A 1191 5.77 -40.32 -28.55
C THR A 1191 4.79 -40.76 -29.62
N SER A 1192 5.11 -40.60 -30.91
CA SER A 1192 4.32 -41.13 -32.02
C SER A 1192 4.47 -42.66 -32.22
N GLY A 1193 5.28 -43.33 -31.38
CA GLY A 1193 5.44 -44.79 -31.35
C GLY A 1193 4.49 -45.55 -30.41
N ILE A 1194 3.65 -44.87 -29.61
CA ILE A 1194 2.71 -45.53 -28.69
C ILE A 1194 1.32 -44.94 -28.93
N GLN A 1195 0.46 -45.73 -29.58
CA GLN A 1195 -0.80 -45.34 -30.22
C GLN A 1195 -1.95 -44.92 -29.27
N LEU A 1196 -2.68 -43.92 -29.78
CA LEU A 1196 -4.14 -43.63 -29.75
C LEU A 1196 -4.85 -43.42 -28.40
#